data_AF-A0A5C8JTW5-F1
#
_entry.id   AF-A0A5C8JTW5-F1
#
_cell.length_a   1.000
_cell.length_b   1.000
_cell.length_c   1.000
_cell.angle_alpha   90.00
_cell.angle_beta   90.00
_cell.angle_gamma   90.00
#
_symmetry.space_group_name_H-M   'P 1'
#
loop_
_entity.id
_entity.type
_entity.pdbx_description
1 polymer ?
#
loop_
_entity_poly.entity_id
_entity_poly.type
_entity_poly.pdbx_seq_one_letter_code
_entity_poly.pdbx_strand_id
1 'polypeptide(L)'
;MQRRPGRLRRRGLRHAEERAHRGAGQGALRLPRARHRHPLRDPRHQGAQLRAHRGARRRGHPLAALGPPGQDHVRLAAAHGDHRRRGRPHLPDGTAAGGGRVITVTGAEPAVQTLFNPRSVAVIGASSKPGTLSWWPLRLLVQYGFAGGVHPVNPSRSEIEGVPCVASLADVGGPVDLAVIALNAKNTVQAVRDCAAAGVKVAVLPSQGFGETGEDGRAMEREMLAAARESGLRIVGPNTDGVGNLATGALATIQPIFGQGVEPGRVAVITQSGATAASLIMRLKEEGIGTRLYASAGNEIDLGLADYLSVALQDPEVSMVVSFVEAIRRPDDFVKVAELAAELGKPIVLIKVGRTEQAARRAAAHTGALAGADEIYQAVFDSLGIIRVDELSEVVAVAKFYLSRGLPQDDGVAIMSVSGGQAGALADRAARSGVTVPDLGPAATAELEELLAFGTAINPCDLTGEVARDSGLATAAYTAFDADPSVSTVVYARKELTGDAGRRASERIAAAAAPKERTPLAIYSMDGEPNDEEKAAFAEADIPVFTSAGELFTAVRTLAAYRRGAERARTRKTGPAARTGESGGAGTVPAIRIGESGGAGTGPAARTGESGQAASRALPGGAGPLDEAAAKALLAEYGVAVPAEALATSADDAVAHAERIGYPVVLKVADARVPHKTEIGGVEVGLAGAAAVRAAYEGIDARARAHLGDAPEGVLVQQQITDGVEMIAGIVVDPQFGPFVLLGSGGVLTELLSDAVLRPAPVEPGEVRDMIAELRGRKLLTGFRGAPPADVDALADTVSALSRLGADHADRIAELDLNPVLVRPAGHGAVAVDALIVLGETEESR
;
A
#
# COMPACT_ATOMS: atom_id res chain seq x y z
N MET A 1 54.59 -35.50 -5.57
CA MET A 1 55.18 -35.83 -6.89
C MET A 1 54.06 -36.40 -7.76
N GLN A 2 53.61 -35.62 -8.77
CA GLN A 2 52.71 -35.94 -9.92
C GLN A 2 51.31 -36.55 -9.62
N ARG A 3 50.21 -36.32 -10.35
CA ARG A 3 49.68 -35.31 -11.31
C ARG A 3 48.16 -35.61 -11.41
N ARG A 4 47.38 -34.60 -11.83
CA ARG A 4 45.91 -34.48 -11.88
C ARG A 4 45.19 -35.32 -13.00
N PRO A 5 43.84 -35.27 -13.14
CA PRO A 5 42.92 -36.40 -13.43
C PRO A 5 42.38 -36.50 -14.87
N GLY A 6 41.63 -37.56 -15.17
CA GLY A 6 40.96 -37.82 -16.46
C GLY A 6 39.42 -37.63 -16.44
N ARG A 7 38.93 -36.86 -17.41
CA ARG A 7 37.54 -36.74 -17.89
C ARG A 7 37.18 -37.90 -18.83
N LEU A 8 35.88 -38.13 -19.10
CA LEU A 8 35.37 -38.24 -20.49
C LEU A 8 33.82 -38.12 -20.58
N ARG A 9 33.39 -37.36 -21.61
CA ARG A 9 32.01 -37.11 -22.10
C ARG A 9 31.71 -38.01 -23.31
N ARG A 10 30.42 -38.21 -23.67
CA ARG A 10 29.83 -38.13 -25.04
C ARG A 10 28.30 -38.35 -24.99
N ARG A 11 27.46 -37.42 -25.49
CA ARG A 11 26.87 -37.25 -26.85
C ARG A 11 25.68 -38.18 -27.17
N GLY A 12 24.57 -37.59 -27.65
CA GLY A 12 23.50 -38.30 -28.35
C GLY A 12 22.42 -37.37 -28.94
N LEU A 13 22.44 -37.22 -30.26
CA LEU A 13 21.46 -36.57 -31.14
C LEU A 13 20.16 -37.41 -31.22
N ARG A 14 19.01 -36.79 -31.50
CA ARG A 14 17.80 -37.50 -31.97
C ARG A 14 17.22 -36.86 -33.23
N HIS A 15 16.98 -37.73 -34.21
CA HIS A 15 16.18 -37.55 -35.43
C HIS A 15 15.11 -38.65 -35.42
N ALA A 16 14.05 -38.42 -36.22
CA ALA A 16 13.11 -39.37 -36.83
C ALA A 16 11.87 -39.85 -36.02
N GLU A 17 10.74 -39.21 -36.34
CA GLU A 17 9.61 -39.75 -37.12
C GLU A 17 9.01 -41.17 -36.85
N GLU A 18 7.68 -41.12 -36.70
CA GLU A 18 6.62 -41.91 -37.39
C GLU A 18 6.09 -43.28 -36.90
N ARG A 19 4.74 -43.34 -36.91
CA ARG A 19 3.79 -44.49 -37.02
C ARG A 19 3.49 -45.29 -35.74
N ALA A 20 2.28 -45.79 -35.46
CA ALA A 20 1.06 -46.06 -36.25
C ALA A 20 -0.18 -46.17 -35.32
N HIS A 21 -1.39 -45.91 -35.87
CA HIS A 21 -2.62 -46.73 -35.81
C HIS A 21 -3.83 -45.85 -36.23
N ARG A 22 -4.41 -46.01 -37.43
CA ARG A 22 -5.56 -46.88 -37.82
C ARG A 22 -6.71 -46.80 -36.78
N GLY A 23 -7.95 -46.38 -37.04
CA GLY A 23 -8.72 -46.01 -38.24
C GLY A 23 -10.12 -46.65 -38.18
N ALA A 24 -11.21 -45.85 -38.35
CA ALA A 24 -12.43 -46.11 -39.16
C ALA A 24 -13.79 -45.68 -38.55
N GLY A 25 -14.53 -44.90 -39.37
CA GLY A 25 -16.01 -44.88 -39.50
C GLY A 25 -16.75 -43.67 -38.92
N GLN A 26 -17.73 -42.99 -39.56
CA GLN A 26 -18.17 -42.78 -40.96
C GLN A 26 -19.35 -41.75 -40.92
N GLY A 27 -19.52 -40.92 -41.96
CA GLY A 27 -20.74 -40.10 -42.24
C GLY A 27 -20.46 -38.60 -42.55
N ALA A 28 -20.13 -38.17 -43.78
CA ALA A 28 -21.01 -37.81 -44.93
C ALA A 28 -21.84 -36.51 -44.67
N LEU A 29 -21.91 -35.43 -45.47
CA LEU A 29 -21.73 -35.17 -46.92
C LEU A 29 -21.70 -33.63 -47.23
N ARG A 30 -20.85 -33.21 -48.21
CA ARG A 30 -21.03 -32.19 -49.31
C ARG A 30 -21.18 -30.67 -48.99
N LEU A 31 -20.60 -29.66 -49.70
CA LEU A 31 -20.32 -29.38 -51.15
C LEU A 31 -19.28 -28.18 -51.32
N PRO A 32 -18.91 -27.60 -52.51
CA PRO A 32 -17.52 -27.50 -52.98
C PRO A 32 -16.93 -26.08 -53.32
N ARG A 33 -15.65 -26.12 -53.76
CA ARG A 33 -14.71 -25.06 -54.21
C ARG A 33 -15.06 -24.33 -55.52
N ALA A 34 -14.47 -23.14 -55.72
CA ALA A 34 -13.90 -22.70 -57.00
C ALA A 34 -12.69 -21.72 -56.84
N ARG A 35 -11.73 -21.83 -57.76
CA ARG A 35 -10.46 -21.09 -57.89
C ARG A 35 -10.51 -20.15 -59.11
N HIS A 36 -9.69 -19.10 -59.17
CA HIS A 36 -9.01 -18.66 -60.41
C HIS A 36 -7.78 -17.76 -60.14
N ARG A 37 -6.80 -17.77 -61.06
CA ARG A 37 -5.48 -17.10 -61.00
C ARG A 37 -5.16 -16.38 -62.34
N HIS A 38 -4.57 -15.17 -62.22
CA HIS A 38 -3.57 -14.45 -63.08
C HIS A 38 -3.95 -13.86 -64.47
N PRO A 39 -3.14 -12.95 -65.13
CA PRO A 39 -1.82 -12.31 -64.85
C PRO A 39 -1.63 -10.77 -65.22
N LEU A 40 -0.37 -10.28 -65.19
CA LEU A 40 0.23 -8.91 -65.32
C LEU A 40 0.44 -8.33 -66.76
N ARG A 41 0.40 -6.97 -66.95
CA ARG A 41 1.43 -6.00 -67.51
C ARG A 41 0.86 -4.68 -68.16
N ASP A 42 1.44 -3.54 -67.73
CA ASP A 42 1.74 -2.14 -68.26
C ASP A 42 1.32 -1.68 -69.70
N PRO A 43 1.35 -0.37 -70.17
CA PRO A 43 1.77 0.94 -69.57
C PRO A 43 0.96 2.23 -69.92
N ARG A 44 1.21 3.37 -69.22
CA ARG A 44 1.38 4.76 -69.75
C ARG A 44 1.56 5.85 -68.66
N HIS A 45 2.46 6.79 -68.94
CA HIS A 45 3.05 7.88 -68.13
C HIS A 45 2.15 9.06 -67.71
N GLN A 46 2.50 9.71 -66.57
CA GLN A 46 2.93 11.13 -66.36
C GLN A 46 2.96 11.43 -64.84
N GLY A 47 3.87 12.14 -64.16
CA GLY A 47 5.20 12.75 -64.36
C GLY A 47 5.81 12.97 -62.94
N ALA A 48 7.15 12.85 -62.75
CA ALA A 48 8.09 13.95 -62.46
C ALA A 48 7.76 14.79 -61.19
N GLN A 49 8.61 15.06 -60.18
CA GLN A 49 10.06 14.99 -59.97
C GLN A 49 10.33 15.22 -58.45
N LEU A 50 11.30 14.52 -57.85
CA LEU A 50 12.06 15.05 -56.71
C LEU A 50 13.55 14.79 -56.97
N ARG A 51 14.31 15.88 -57.12
CA ARG A 51 15.76 15.86 -57.31
C ARG A 51 16.47 15.60 -55.98
N ALA A 52 17.45 14.72 -56.03
CA ALA A 52 18.45 14.52 -55.00
C ALA A 52 19.54 15.62 -55.04
N HIS A 53 20.15 15.91 -53.90
CA HIS A 53 21.59 16.18 -53.85
C HIS A 53 22.25 15.58 -52.60
N ARG A 54 23.44 15.04 -52.87
CA ARG A 54 24.32 14.19 -52.07
C ARG A 54 25.05 14.93 -50.95
N GLY A 55 25.41 14.20 -49.89
CA GLY A 55 26.51 14.58 -48.98
C GLY A 55 26.77 13.52 -47.91
N ALA A 56 27.82 12.72 -48.10
CA ALA A 56 28.15 11.55 -47.30
C ALA A 56 28.83 11.87 -45.95
N ARG A 57 28.61 11.03 -44.93
CA ARG A 57 29.66 10.19 -44.27
C ARG A 57 29.07 9.32 -43.15
N ARG A 58 29.26 8.00 -43.29
CA ARG A 58 29.08 6.97 -42.24
C ARG A 58 30.21 7.04 -41.22
N ARG A 59 29.90 6.83 -39.94
CA ARG A 59 30.64 6.13 -38.84
C ARG A 59 29.59 5.95 -37.73
N GLY A 60 29.13 4.77 -37.35
CA GLY A 60 29.88 3.68 -36.73
C GLY A 60 29.85 3.87 -35.20
N HIS A 61 28.77 3.44 -34.53
CA HIS A 61 28.66 3.42 -33.06
C HIS A 61 29.47 2.26 -32.47
N PRO A 62 30.29 2.49 -31.43
CA PRO A 62 30.61 1.48 -30.45
C PRO A 62 30.00 1.81 -29.08
N LEU A 63 29.31 0.83 -28.51
CA LEU A 63 29.02 0.71 -27.08
C LEU A 63 30.34 0.52 -26.33
N ALA A 64 30.72 1.46 -25.46
CA ALA A 64 31.73 1.25 -24.42
C ALA A 64 31.64 2.30 -23.29
N ALA A 65 31.56 1.79 -22.07
CA ALA A 65 32.04 2.34 -20.78
C ALA A 65 31.78 3.82 -20.46
N LEU A 66 30.85 4.06 -19.52
CA LEU A 66 30.73 5.31 -18.77
C LEU A 66 31.97 5.51 -17.88
N GLY A 67 32.88 6.38 -18.32
CA GLY A 67 33.88 7.01 -17.44
C GLY A 67 33.25 8.16 -16.63
N PRO A 68 33.88 8.59 -15.52
CA PRO A 68 33.35 9.68 -14.70
C PRO A 68 33.40 11.01 -15.47
N PRO A 69 32.44 11.93 -15.24
CA PRO A 69 32.40 13.22 -15.92
C PRO A 69 33.66 14.06 -15.59
N GLY A 70 34.17 14.73 -16.62
CA GLY A 70 35.36 15.57 -16.56
C GLY A 70 35.22 16.74 -15.59
N GLN A 71 36.31 17.00 -14.88
CA GLN A 71 36.48 18.10 -13.94
C GLN A 71 36.74 19.40 -14.71
N ASP A 72 35.81 20.34 -14.67
CA ASP A 72 36.16 21.75 -14.82
C ASP A 72 36.56 22.30 -13.46
N HIS A 73 37.76 22.86 -13.41
CA HIS A 73 38.35 23.49 -12.23
C HIS A 73 37.47 24.64 -11.73
N VAL A 74 36.63 24.38 -10.73
CA VAL A 74 36.04 25.46 -9.92
C VAL A 74 37.16 26.01 -9.04
N ARG A 75 37.80 27.08 -9.52
CA ARG A 75 38.59 27.97 -8.67
C ARG A 75 37.63 28.59 -7.65
N LEU A 76 37.84 28.28 -6.37
CA LEU A 76 37.30 29.07 -5.26
C LEU A 76 37.91 30.49 -5.33
N ALA A 77 37.27 31.37 -6.08
CA ALA A 77 37.52 32.79 -6.02
C ALA A 77 36.59 33.39 -4.95
N ALA A 78 37.19 33.97 -3.91
CA ALA A 78 36.48 34.81 -2.95
C ALA A 78 35.85 35.99 -3.69
N ALA A 79 34.56 35.91 -3.98
CA ALA A 79 33.77 37.03 -4.49
C ALA A 79 32.96 37.61 -3.33
N HIS A 80 33.45 38.72 -2.78
CA HIS A 80 32.59 39.69 -2.09
C HIS A 80 31.64 40.29 -3.14
N GLY A 81 30.47 39.70 -3.27
CA GLY A 81 29.36 40.17 -4.09
C GLY A 81 28.11 40.32 -3.22
N ASP A 82 27.65 41.56 -3.11
CA ASP A 82 26.51 42.02 -2.33
C ASP A 82 25.19 41.38 -2.81
N HIS A 83 24.87 40.19 -2.28
CA HIS A 83 23.54 39.60 -2.40
C HIS A 83 22.63 40.19 -1.33
N ARG A 84 21.74 41.08 -1.78
CA ARG A 84 20.63 41.62 -1.03
C ARG A 84 19.92 40.52 -0.24
N ARG A 85 19.97 40.66 1.09
CA ARG A 85 19.29 39.86 2.10
C ARG A 85 17.80 39.68 1.75
N ARG A 86 17.43 38.52 1.21
CA ARG A 86 16.13 37.91 1.53
C ARG A 86 16.32 37.10 2.82
N GLY A 87 15.42 37.30 3.78
CA GLY A 87 15.61 36.99 5.18
C GLY A 87 16.12 35.57 5.45
N ARG A 88 17.23 35.48 6.19
CA ARG A 88 17.61 34.26 6.89
C ARG A 88 16.46 33.89 7.84
N PRO A 89 15.99 32.63 7.89
CA PRO A 89 15.23 32.20 9.05
C PRO A 89 16.13 32.38 10.26
N HIS A 90 15.66 33.16 11.22
CA HIS A 90 16.32 33.36 12.49
C HIS A 90 16.39 31.98 13.15
N LEU A 91 17.59 31.44 13.39
CA LEU A 91 17.76 30.39 14.38
C LEU A 91 17.22 30.98 15.70
N PRO A 92 16.20 30.38 16.33
CA PRO A 92 15.90 30.73 17.71
C PRO A 92 17.15 30.40 18.51
N ASP A 93 17.61 31.36 19.31
CA ASP A 93 18.57 31.11 20.38
C ASP A 93 18.13 29.88 21.16
N GLY A 94 19.10 29.09 21.64
CA GLY A 94 18.95 27.76 22.26
C GLY A 94 17.99 27.65 23.44
N THR A 95 16.70 27.82 23.18
CA THR A 95 15.56 27.60 24.06
C THR A 95 14.45 26.96 23.22
N ALA A 96 14.29 25.65 23.41
CA ALA A 96 13.15 24.83 23.01
C ALA A 96 12.65 24.98 21.55
N ALA A 97 13.01 24.00 20.71
CA ALA A 97 12.12 23.55 19.63
C ALA A 97 10.71 23.38 20.21
N GLY A 98 9.69 23.89 19.52
CA GLY A 98 8.29 23.89 19.96
C GLY A 98 7.92 22.57 20.66
N GLY A 99 7.70 22.67 21.97
CA GLY A 99 7.60 21.55 22.90
C GLY A 99 6.30 20.77 22.78
N GLY A 100 6.13 20.04 21.68
CA GLY A 100 5.38 18.79 21.70
C GLY A 100 6.29 17.70 22.24
N ARG A 101 5.88 17.02 23.31
CA ARG A 101 6.55 15.78 23.73
C ARG A 101 6.43 14.78 22.59
N VAL A 102 7.55 14.31 22.05
CA VAL A 102 7.53 13.26 21.02
C VAL A 102 6.79 12.05 21.56
N ILE A 103 5.79 11.62 20.80
CA ILE A 103 4.94 10.47 21.08
C ILE A 103 5.80 9.23 20.93
N THR A 104 5.84 8.42 21.98
CA THR A 104 6.51 7.13 21.97
C THR A 104 5.62 6.09 21.29
N VAL A 105 6.11 5.51 20.20
CA VAL A 105 5.44 4.51 19.37
C VAL A 105 6.21 3.19 19.40
N THR A 106 7.52 3.23 19.10
CA THR A 106 8.40 2.04 19.06
C THR A 106 9.33 1.97 20.27
N GLY A 107 9.46 3.05 21.05
CA GLY A 107 10.40 3.15 22.16
C GLY A 107 11.81 3.56 21.74
N ALA A 108 12.08 3.66 20.44
CA ALA A 108 13.38 4.08 19.91
C ALA A 108 13.49 5.58 19.63
N GLU A 109 12.43 6.35 19.86
CA GLU A 109 12.35 7.77 19.49
C GLU A 109 13.52 8.60 20.07
N PRO A 110 13.95 8.47 21.34
CA PRO A 110 15.06 9.26 21.86
C PRO A 110 16.38 9.03 21.10
N ALA A 111 16.64 7.78 20.68
CA ALA A 111 17.83 7.45 19.91
C ALA A 111 17.75 7.99 18.49
N VAL A 112 16.60 7.85 17.83
CA VAL A 112 16.38 8.36 16.47
C VAL A 112 16.36 9.89 16.43
N GLN A 113 15.86 10.57 17.47
CA GLN A 113 15.99 12.02 17.61
C GLN A 113 17.46 12.45 17.70
N THR A 114 18.26 11.75 18.49
CA THR A 114 19.71 11.99 18.59
C THR A 114 20.40 11.74 17.25
N LEU A 115 19.96 10.71 16.51
CA LEU A 115 20.47 10.36 15.20
C LEU A 115 20.24 11.47 14.15
N PHE A 116 19.05 12.07 14.11
CA PHE A 116 18.74 13.17 13.19
C PHE A 116 19.20 14.55 13.67
N ASN A 117 19.45 14.73 14.97
CA ASN A 117 19.87 16.01 15.55
C ASN A 117 21.04 15.82 16.54
N PRO A 118 22.19 15.26 16.10
CA PRO A 118 23.34 15.08 16.97
C PRO A 118 23.98 16.44 17.29
N ARG A 119 24.59 16.58 18.46
CA ARG A 119 25.42 17.77 18.79
C ARG A 119 26.88 17.57 18.40
N SER A 120 27.31 16.33 18.25
CA SER A 120 28.67 15.97 17.82
C SER A 120 28.68 14.65 17.03
N VAL A 121 29.51 14.60 15.99
CA VAL A 121 29.66 13.46 15.09
C VAL A 121 31.13 13.06 14.98
N ALA A 122 31.44 11.79 15.26
CA ALA A 122 32.73 11.20 14.96
C ALA A 122 32.69 10.43 13.64
N VAL A 123 33.70 10.58 12.78
CA VAL A 123 33.84 9.82 11.53
C VAL A 123 35.03 8.89 11.65
N ILE A 124 34.77 7.63 12.04
CA ILE A 124 35.78 6.61 12.28
C ILE A 124 36.15 5.94 10.95
N GLY A 125 37.44 5.99 10.60
CA GLY A 125 37.90 5.57 9.28
C GLY A 125 37.75 6.67 8.22
N ALA A 126 37.70 7.94 8.65
CA ALA A 126 37.64 9.09 7.74
C ALA A 126 38.75 9.02 6.69
N SER A 127 38.37 9.17 5.42
CA SER A 127 39.28 9.10 4.27
C SER A 127 39.45 10.48 3.64
N SER A 128 40.67 10.79 3.20
CA SER A 128 40.97 11.99 2.39
C SER A 128 40.98 11.68 0.87
N LYS A 129 40.55 10.47 0.46
CA LYS A 129 40.63 10.01 -0.93
C LYS A 129 39.29 10.22 -1.65
N PRO A 130 39.20 11.18 -2.59
CA PRO A 130 37.96 11.46 -3.31
C PRO A 130 37.39 10.22 -4.00
N GLY A 131 36.07 10.10 -3.99
CA GLY A 131 35.33 9.00 -4.64
C GLY A 131 35.30 7.68 -3.87
N THR A 132 35.97 7.57 -2.71
CA THR A 132 35.77 6.42 -1.81
C THR A 132 34.53 6.62 -0.94
N LEU A 133 33.82 5.55 -0.58
CA LEU A 133 32.62 5.65 0.27
C LEU A 133 32.93 6.30 1.63
N SER A 134 34.08 6.01 2.22
CA SER A 134 34.54 6.57 3.51
C SER A 134 34.99 8.04 3.44
N TRP A 135 35.02 8.65 2.26
CA TRP A 135 35.30 10.09 2.10
C TRP A 135 34.03 10.94 2.31
N TRP A 136 32.87 10.40 1.94
CA TRP A 136 31.61 11.16 1.92
C TRP A 136 31.13 11.68 3.27
N PRO A 137 31.16 10.93 4.39
CA PRO A 137 30.56 11.40 5.64
C PRO A 137 31.14 12.73 6.12
N LEU A 138 32.48 12.85 6.17
CA LEU A 138 33.13 14.10 6.59
C LEU A 138 32.90 15.22 5.58
N ARG A 139 33.03 14.90 4.28
CA ARG A 139 32.82 15.84 3.17
C ARG A 139 31.43 16.47 3.22
N LEU A 140 30.39 15.67 3.49
CA LEU A 140 29.00 16.12 3.52
C LEU A 140 28.70 16.97 4.76
N LEU A 141 29.20 16.60 5.94
CA LEU A 141 29.08 17.41 7.16
C LEU A 141 29.67 18.82 6.95
N VAL A 142 30.83 18.90 6.30
CA VAL A 142 31.47 20.19 5.96
C VAL A 142 30.70 20.93 4.87
N GLN A 143 30.33 20.25 3.77
CA GLN A 143 29.62 20.85 2.64
C GLN A 143 28.27 21.45 3.04
N TYR A 144 27.52 20.79 3.92
CA TYR A 144 26.23 21.24 4.40
C TYR A 144 26.30 22.12 5.66
N GLY A 145 27.52 22.42 6.14
CA GLY A 145 27.74 23.37 7.23
C GLY A 145 27.16 22.93 8.57
N PHE A 146 27.29 21.64 8.93
CA PHE A 146 26.86 21.14 10.23
C PHE A 146 27.51 21.95 11.37
N ALA A 147 26.67 22.51 12.25
CA ALA A 147 27.12 23.43 13.29
C ALA A 147 27.66 22.72 14.55
N GLY A 148 27.43 21.41 14.69
CA GLY A 148 27.92 20.63 15.83
C GLY A 148 29.40 20.25 15.74
N GLY A 149 29.91 19.57 16.77
CA GLY A 149 31.29 19.09 16.78
C GLY A 149 31.53 18.01 15.71
N VAL A 150 32.58 18.15 14.91
CA VAL A 150 32.97 17.16 13.89
C VAL A 150 34.35 16.61 14.22
N HIS A 151 34.44 15.30 14.40
CA HIS A 151 35.65 14.61 14.86
C HIS A 151 36.06 13.50 13.88
N PRO A 152 36.86 13.79 12.84
CA PRO A 152 37.42 12.74 12.01
C PRO A 152 38.46 11.94 12.79
N VAL A 153 38.39 10.61 12.68
CA VAL A 153 39.30 9.67 13.36
C VAL A 153 40.04 8.85 12.32
N ASN A 154 41.36 9.06 12.24
CA ASN A 154 42.27 8.36 11.36
C ASN A 154 43.70 8.34 11.94
N PRO A 155 44.31 7.17 12.21
CA PRO A 155 45.65 7.07 12.81
C PRO A 155 46.79 7.73 12.01
N SER A 156 46.61 7.90 10.69
CA SER A 156 47.67 8.30 9.76
C SER A 156 47.53 9.74 9.28
N ARG A 157 46.51 10.49 9.72
CA ARG A 157 46.21 11.85 9.24
C ARG A 157 46.01 12.79 10.41
N SER A 158 46.59 13.97 10.34
CA SER A 158 46.38 15.05 11.31
C SER A 158 45.24 16.00 10.92
N GLU A 159 44.81 15.98 9.66
CA GLU A 159 43.74 16.83 9.12
C GLU A 159 43.10 16.18 7.88
N ILE A 160 41.78 16.30 7.72
CA ILE A 160 41.02 15.86 6.54
C ILE A 160 39.90 16.90 6.27
N GLU A 161 39.70 17.31 5.01
CA GLU A 161 38.70 18.33 4.62
C GLU A 161 38.80 19.66 5.42
N GLY A 162 40.00 20.05 5.86
CA GLY A 162 40.20 21.25 6.69
C GLY A 162 39.83 21.07 8.17
N VAL A 163 39.48 19.86 8.60
CA VAL A 163 39.09 19.53 9.97
C VAL A 163 40.22 18.75 10.67
N PRO A 164 40.66 19.17 11.88
CA PRO A 164 41.65 18.43 12.66
C PRO A 164 41.22 16.98 12.92
N CYS A 165 42.15 16.05 12.73
CA CYS A 165 41.91 14.62 12.82
C CYS A 165 42.66 14.01 14.00
N VAL A 166 41.99 13.12 14.73
CA VAL A 166 42.56 12.40 15.88
C VAL A 166 42.86 10.95 15.54
N ALA A 167 43.80 10.32 16.27
CA ALA A 167 44.24 8.97 15.95
C ALA A 167 43.23 7.89 16.38
N SER A 168 42.56 8.10 17.51
CA SER A 168 41.55 7.20 18.07
C SER A 168 40.33 7.95 18.60
N LEU A 169 39.22 7.24 18.82
CA LEU A 169 38.01 7.84 19.41
C LEU A 169 38.27 8.35 20.84
N ALA A 170 39.16 7.70 21.59
CA ALA A 170 39.52 8.10 22.95
C ALA A 170 40.21 9.46 23.02
N ASP A 171 40.80 9.92 21.91
CA ASP A 171 41.47 11.23 21.83
C ASP A 171 40.48 12.38 21.57
N VAL A 172 39.19 12.10 21.40
CA VAL A 172 38.16 13.14 21.27
C VAL A 172 37.94 13.77 22.64
N GLY A 173 38.31 15.04 22.78
CA GLY A 173 38.24 15.80 24.04
C GLY A 173 36.83 16.19 24.53
N GLY A 174 35.78 15.45 24.15
CA GLY A 174 34.39 15.75 24.48
C GLY A 174 33.42 14.62 24.12
N PRO A 175 32.13 14.74 24.53
CA PRO A 175 31.13 13.71 24.25
C PRO A 175 30.85 13.59 22.75
N VAL A 176 30.68 12.36 22.28
CA VAL A 176 30.28 12.03 20.91
C VAL A 176 28.85 11.50 20.93
N ASP A 177 27.89 12.23 20.36
CA ASP A 177 26.50 11.76 20.27
C ASP A 177 26.35 10.67 19.20
N LEU A 178 27.00 10.84 18.03
CA LEU A 178 26.86 9.98 16.85
C LEU A 178 28.22 9.57 16.28
N ALA A 179 28.40 8.30 15.92
CA ALA A 179 29.58 7.82 15.21
C ALA A 179 29.23 7.22 13.84
N VAL A 180 29.96 7.59 12.78
CA VAL A 180 29.93 6.91 11.48
C VAL A 180 31.16 6.02 11.37
N ILE A 181 30.96 4.70 11.29
CA ILE A 181 32.06 3.71 11.29
C ILE A 181 32.31 3.21 9.86
N ALA A 182 33.17 3.90 9.13
CA ALA A 182 33.51 3.60 7.74
C ALA A 182 34.73 2.66 7.61
N LEU A 183 34.66 1.50 8.29
CA LEU A 183 35.72 0.48 8.32
C LEU A 183 35.29 -0.81 7.60
N ASN A 184 36.14 -1.84 7.53
CA ASN A 184 35.71 -3.16 7.09
C ASN A 184 34.99 -3.92 8.22
N ALA A 185 34.22 -4.97 7.90
CA ALA A 185 33.40 -5.70 8.88
C ALA A 185 34.14 -6.10 10.16
N LYS A 186 35.35 -6.66 10.06
CA LYS A 186 36.16 -7.07 11.23
C LYS A 186 36.52 -5.91 12.13
N ASN A 187 36.97 -4.80 11.55
CA ASN A 187 37.36 -3.62 12.31
C ASN A 187 36.14 -2.85 12.83
N THR A 188 35.00 -2.95 12.16
CA THR A 188 33.73 -2.36 12.62
C THR A 188 33.29 -2.96 13.95
N VAL A 189 33.43 -4.27 14.16
CA VAL A 189 33.10 -4.92 15.44
C VAL A 189 33.87 -4.30 16.60
N GLN A 190 35.19 -4.12 16.45
CA GLN A 190 36.00 -3.49 17.49
C GLN A 190 35.63 -2.01 17.68
N ALA A 191 35.40 -1.26 16.60
CA ALA A 191 35.01 0.13 16.70
C ALA A 191 33.65 0.33 17.39
N VAL A 192 32.69 -0.61 17.24
CA VAL A 192 31.43 -0.59 18.00
C VAL A 192 31.68 -0.73 19.51
N ARG A 193 32.62 -1.59 19.92
CA ARG A 193 33.01 -1.72 21.33
C ARG A 193 33.68 -0.45 21.85
N ASP A 194 34.53 0.17 21.05
CA ASP A 194 35.19 1.42 21.41
C ASP A 194 34.17 2.55 21.57
N CYS A 195 33.17 2.63 20.67
CA CYS A 195 32.03 3.54 20.78
C CYS A 195 31.21 3.29 22.05
N ALA A 196 30.92 2.02 22.38
CA ALA A 196 30.21 1.65 23.59
C ALA A 196 30.97 2.09 24.86
N ALA A 197 32.28 1.86 24.90
CA ALA A 197 33.15 2.28 26.00
C ALA A 197 33.25 3.81 26.14
N ALA A 198 33.21 4.54 25.01
CA ALA A 198 33.25 6.00 24.97
C ALA A 198 31.88 6.66 25.27
N GLY A 199 30.82 5.88 25.49
CA GLY A 199 29.48 6.41 25.77
C GLY A 199 28.81 7.06 24.56
N VAL A 200 29.16 6.62 23.34
CA VAL A 200 28.48 7.04 22.12
C VAL A 200 27.03 6.56 22.15
N LYS A 201 26.08 7.41 21.75
CA LYS A 201 24.65 7.08 21.82
C LYS A 201 24.17 6.29 20.62
N VAL A 202 24.63 6.63 19.41
CA VAL A 202 24.24 5.95 18.17
C VAL A 202 25.43 5.75 17.24
N ALA A 203 25.51 4.59 16.58
CA ALA A 203 26.52 4.26 15.58
C ALA A 203 25.89 3.88 14.23
N VAL A 204 26.34 4.53 13.15
CA VAL A 204 25.98 4.22 11.76
C VAL A 204 27.06 3.35 11.16
N LEU A 205 26.66 2.20 10.60
CA LEU A 205 27.58 1.17 10.12
C LEU A 205 27.42 0.92 8.60
N PRO A 206 28.04 1.72 7.72
CA PRO A 206 27.83 1.57 6.28
C PRO A 206 28.40 0.29 5.68
N SER A 207 29.29 -0.38 6.41
CA SER A 207 30.06 -1.52 5.92
C SER A 207 29.18 -2.74 5.60
N GLN A 208 29.54 -3.44 4.53
CA GLN A 208 29.04 -4.77 4.18
C GLN A 208 29.95 -5.87 4.77
N GLY A 209 29.52 -7.12 4.66
CA GLY A 209 30.21 -8.32 5.16
C GLY A 209 29.55 -8.96 6.38
N PHE A 210 28.25 -8.74 6.61
CA PHE A 210 27.52 -9.16 7.81
C PHE A 210 26.44 -10.20 7.47
N GLY A 211 25.24 -10.10 8.06
CA GLY A 211 24.21 -11.12 7.99
C GLY A 211 23.76 -11.48 6.57
N GLU A 212 23.96 -10.58 5.62
CA GLU A 212 23.73 -10.79 4.18
C GLU A 212 24.73 -11.77 3.53
N THR A 213 25.84 -12.07 4.20
CA THR A 213 26.89 -12.99 3.72
C THR A 213 26.82 -14.40 4.30
N GLY A 214 25.97 -14.62 5.32
CA GLY A 214 25.78 -15.92 5.97
C GLY A 214 26.08 -15.91 7.46
N GLU A 215 26.31 -17.09 8.04
CA GLU A 215 26.34 -17.28 9.50
C GLU A 215 27.52 -16.58 10.19
N ASP A 216 28.70 -16.53 9.57
CA ASP A 216 29.86 -15.81 10.13
C ASP A 216 29.55 -14.31 10.28
N GLY A 217 28.87 -13.72 9.31
CA GLY A 217 28.45 -12.33 9.37
C GLY A 217 27.36 -12.09 10.42
N ARG A 218 26.41 -13.01 10.57
CA ARG A 218 25.42 -12.98 11.66
C ARG A 218 26.05 -13.11 13.04
N ALA A 219 27.15 -13.86 13.17
CA ALA A 219 27.91 -13.94 14.41
C ALA A 219 28.51 -12.58 14.78
N MET A 220 29.06 -11.84 13.81
CA MET A 220 29.53 -10.47 14.03
C MET A 220 28.39 -9.52 14.39
N GLU A 221 27.21 -9.64 13.77
CA GLU A 221 26.03 -8.85 14.15
C GLU A 221 25.60 -9.11 15.60
N ARG A 222 25.56 -10.37 16.03
CA ARG A 222 25.26 -10.74 17.42
C ARG A 222 26.28 -10.14 18.40
N GLU A 223 27.55 -10.15 18.05
CA GLU A 223 28.62 -9.58 18.87
C GLU A 223 28.50 -8.06 19.02
N MET A 224 28.23 -7.35 17.93
CA MET A 224 27.99 -5.90 17.97
C MET A 224 26.75 -5.55 18.77
N LEU A 225 25.66 -6.31 18.60
CA LEU A 225 24.42 -6.11 19.37
C LEU A 225 24.60 -6.34 20.87
N ALA A 226 25.40 -7.34 21.27
CA ALA A 226 25.70 -7.57 22.68
C ALA A 226 26.39 -6.35 23.30
N ALA A 227 27.45 -5.84 22.67
CA ALA A 227 28.16 -4.65 23.13
C ALA A 227 27.26 -3.40 23.18
N ALA A 228 26.37 -3.26 22.19
CA ALA A 228 25.42 -2.15 22.14
C ALA A 228 24.39 -2.19 23.27
N ARG A 229 23.82 -3.37 23.55
CA ARG A 229 22.84 -3.57 24.63
C ARG A 229 23.43 -3.32 26.02
N GLU A 230 24.69 -3.69 26.24
CA GLU A 230 25.37 -3.49 27.53
C GLU A 230 25.62 -2.01 27.85
N SER A 231 25.86 -1.16 26.85
CA SER A 231 26.16 0.27 27.05
C SER A 231 24.97 1.21 26.81
N GLY A 232 23.89 0.72 26.18
CA GLY A 232 22.78 1.55 25.70
C GLY A 232 23.05 2.25 24.36
N LEU A 233 24.16 1.94 23.68
CA LEU A 233 24.43 2.34 22.30
C LEU A 233 23.36 1.74 21.36
N ARG A 234 22.93 2.51 20.36
CA ARG A 234 22.04 2.05 19.30
C ARG A 234 22.74 1.94 17.95
N ILE A 235 22.31 1.02 17.11
CA ILE A 235 22.96 0.71 15.83
C ILE A 235 22.02 0.98 14.64
N VAL A 236 22.54 1.66 13.62
CA VAL A 236 21.94 1.82 12.29
C VAL A 236 22.67 0.92 11.30
N GLY A 237 21.92 0.08 10.57
CA GLY A 237 22.47 -0.91 9.64
C GLY A 237 22.74 -2.27 10.30
N PRO A 238 23.87 -2.94 10.03
CA PRO A 238 24.92 -2.56 9.08
C PRO A 238 24.44 -2.59 7.62
N ASN A 239 25.36 -2.43 6.67
CA ASN A 239 25.04 -2.37 5.24
C ASN A 239 23.97 -1.29 4.94
N THR A 240 24.24 -0.07 5.40
CA THR A 240 23.37 1.09 5.22
C THR A 240 24.10 2.17 4.44
N ASP A 241 23.38 2.96 3.64
CA ASP A 241 23.97 4.20 3.10
C ASP A 241 24.04 5.31 4.17
N GLY A 242 23.44 5.10 5.34
CA GLY A 242 23.42 5.99 6.49
C GLY A 242 22.15 6.82 6.58
N VAL A 243 22.25 7.94 7.28
CA VAL A 243 21.11 8.82 7.59
C VAL A 243 21.51 10.28 7.53
N GLY A 244 20.53 11.17 7.50
CA GLY A 244 20.81 12.58 7.46
C GLY A 244 19.62 13.47 7.76
N ASN A 245 19.93 14.65 8.29
CA ASN A 245 19.02 15.77 8.41
C ASN A 245 19.60 16.93 7.59
N LEU A 246 18.96 17.22 6.45
CA LEU A 246 19.48 18.21 5.49
C LEU A 246 19.30 19.65 5.99
N ALA A 247 18.33 19.91 6.88
CA ALA A 247 18.11 21.27 7.39
C ALA A 247 19.16 21.69 8.41
N THR A 248 19.75 20.73 9.15
CA THR A 248 20.81 21.00 10.14
C THR A 248 22.21 20.71 9.60
N GLY A 249 22.30 20.11 8.41
CA GLY A 249 23.55 19.62 7.82
C GLY A 249 24.11 18.36 8.48
N ALA A 250 23.40 17.76 9.44
CA ALA A 250 23.81 16.54 10.12
C ALA A 250 23.67 15.31 9.20
N LEU A 251 24.60 15.16 8.27
CA LEU A 251 24.64 14.09 7.27
C LEU A 251 25.63 13.00 7.66
N ALA A 252 25.12 11.94 8.30
CA ALA A 252 25.87 10.75 8.70
C ALA A 252 25.69 9.63 7.66
N THR A 253 26.15 9.88 6.44
CA THR A 253 25.85 9.04 5.26
C THR A 253 27.05 8.95 4.31
N ILE A 254 27.12 7.82 3.60
CA ILE A 254 28.06 7.59 2.49
C ILE A 254 27.46 7.91 1.12
N GLN A 255 26.25 8.45 1.07
CA GLN A 255 25.45 8.65 -0.14
C GLN A 255 26.01 9.79 -1.01
N PRO A 256 26.58 9.52 -2.20
CA PRO A 256 27.20 10.54 -3.03
C PRO A 256 26.22 11.59 -3.57
N ILE A 257 24.92 11.29 -3.63
CA ILE A 257 23.94 12.18 -4.27
C ILE A 257 23.83 13.54 -3.58
N PHE A 258 24.03 13.58 -2.26
CA PHE A 258 24.02 14.84 -1.50
C PHE A 258 25.18 15.76 -1.91
N GLY A 259 26.27 15.21 -2.46
CA GLY A 259 27.34 16.00 -3.06
C GLY A 259 26.88 16.90 -4.21
N GLN A 260 25.73 16.61 -4.84
CA GLN A 260 25.15 17.36 -5.95
C GLN A 260 24.23 18.52 -5.52
N GLY A 261 24.23 18.91 -4.24
CA GLY A 261 23.41 20.02 -3.76
C GLY A 261 21.92 19.68 -3.77
N VAL A 262 21.53 18.71 -2.94
CA VAL A 262 20.11 18.46 -2.63
C VAL A 262 19.67 19.49 -1.60
N GLU A 263 18.62 20.24 -1.91
CA GLU A 263 18.07 21.26 -1.03
C GLU A 263 17.25 20.64 0.10
N PRO A 264 17.27 21.23 1.32
CA PRO A 264 16.34 20.88 2.38
C PRO A 264 14.91 21.22 1.95
N GLY A 265 13.97 20.30 2.16
CA GLY A 265 12.56 20.51 1.83
C GLY A 265 11.62 19.92 2.87
N ARG A 266 10.48 19.37 2.42
CA ARG A 266 9.39 18.89 3.29
C ARG A 266 9.13 17.38 3.20
N VAL A 267 9.93 16.66 2.41
CA VAL A 267 9.80 15.21 2.23
C VAL A 267 10.84 14.47 3.06
N ALA A 268 10.42 13.48 3.84
CA ALA A 268 11.35 12.51 4.41
C ALA A 268 11.49 11.30 3.49
N VAL A 269 12.72 10.90 3.18
CA VAL A 269 13.02 9.70 2.37
C VAL A 269 13.59 8.62 3.29
N ILE A 270 12.77 7.64 3.65
CA ILE A 270 13.10 6.60 4.63
C ILE A 270 12.96 5.24 3.94
N THR A 271 14.07 4.55 3.64
CA THR A 271 14.06 3.35 2.78
C THR A 271 14.90 2.20 3.36
N GLN A 272 14.70 0.99 2.83
CA GLN A 272 15.63 -0.13 3.07
C GLN A 272 16.77 -0.18 2.05
N SER A 273 16.55 0.31 0.82
CA SER A 273 17.55 0.35 -0.27
C SER A 273 18.14 1.74 -0.45
N GLY A 274 19.46 1.86 -0.22
CA GLY A 274 20.21 3.09 -0.41
C GLY A 274 20.28 3.56 -1.87
N ALA A 275 20.51 2.65 -2.81
CA ALA A 275 20.52 2.96 -4.25
C ALA A 275 19.15 3.46 -4.76
N THR A 276 18.06 2.87 -4.25
CA THR A 276 16.71 3.34 -4.58
C THR A 276 16.44 4.71 -3.96
N ALA A 277 16.92 4.96 -2.74
CA ALA A 277 16.80 6.27 -2.12
C ALA A 277 17.50 7.37 -2.93
N ALA A 278 18.72 7.11 -3.43
CA ALA A 278 19.41 8.04 -4.31
C ALA A 278 18.58 8.37 -5.56
N SER A 279 17.99 7.35 -6.18
CA SER A 279 17.13 7.51 -7.36
C SER A 279 15.86 8.33 -7.07
N LEU A 280 15.23 8.11 -5.91
CA LEU A 280 14.08 8.88 -5.45
C LEU A 280 14.44 10.34 -5.21
N ILE A 281 15.52 10.60 -4.46
CA ILE A 281 15.98 11.95 -4.15
C ILE A 281 16.32 12.73 -5.42
N MET A 282 16.95 12.08 -6.41
CA MET A 282 17.24 12.71 -7.71
C MET A 282 15.97 13.16 -8.43
N ARG A 283 14.97 12.28 -8.53
CA ARG A 283 13.73 12.58 -9.25
C ARG A 283 12.89 13.63 -8.53
N LEU A 284 12.86 13.61 -7.20
CA LEU A 284 12.22 14.66 -6.41
C LEU A 284 12.94 16.01 -6.63
N LYS A 285 14.27 16.01 -6.64
CA LYS A 285 15.08 17.22 -6.93
C LYS A 285 14.81 17.77 -8.34
N GLU A 286 14.67 16.91 -9.34
CA GLU A 286 14.33 17.32 -10.72
C GLU A 286 12.99 18.06 -10.80
N GLU A 287 12.06 17.75 -9.89
CA GLU A 287 10.77 18.44 -9.72
C GLU A 287 10.81 19.62 -8.72
N GLY A 288 12.00 20.00 -8.25
CA GLY A 288 12.16 21.08 -7.26
C GLY A 288 11.73 20.69 -5.84
N ILE A 289 11.50 19.41 -5.56
CA ILE A 289 11.07 18.91 -4.25
C ILE A 289 12.30 18.54 -3.40
N GLY A 290 12.54 19.34 -2.35
CA GLY A 290 13.64 19.12 -1.42
C GLY A 290 13.40 17.99 -0.41
N THR A 291 14.50 17.41 0.10
CA THR A 291 14.47 16.33 1.11
C THR A 291 14.79 16.90 2.49
N ARG A 292 13.94 16.65 3.49
CA ARG A 292 14.11 17.11 4.88
C ARG A 292 14.99 16.17 5.68
N LEU A 293 14.62 14.89 5.69
CA LEU A 293 15.24 13.80 6.43
C LEU A 293 15.51 12.64 5.47
N TYR A 294 16.59 11.92 5.73
CA TYR A 294 17.01 10.76 4.96
C TYR A 294 17.39 9.63 5.91
N ALA A 295 16.93 8.41 5.66
CA ALA A 295 17.46 7.23 6.32
C ALA A 295 17.43 6.01 5.41
N SER A 296 18.53 5.26 5.42
CA SER A 296 18.62 3.91 4.87
C SER A 296 18.74 2.91 6.02
N ALA A 297 17.83 1.94 6.11
CA ALA A 297 17.75 1.04 7.26
C ALA A 297 18.80 -0.08 7.25
N GLY A 298 19.24 -0.51 6.06
CA GLY A 298 20.20 -1.60 5.90
C GLY A 298 19.66 -2.94 6.44
N ASN A 299 20.50 -3.67 7.18
CA ASN A 299 20.13 -4.99 7.71
C ASN A 299 19.11 -4.94 8.86
N GLU A 300 18.91 -3.79 9.51
CA GLU A 300 17.97 -3.60 10.63
C GLU A 300 18.24 -4.51 11.84
N ILE A 301 19.51 -4.64 12.27
CA ILE A 301 19.83 -5.51 13.43
C ILE A 301 19.38 -4.91 14.77
N ASP A 302 19.19 -3.58 14.82
CA ASP A 302 18.68 -2.83 15.98
C ASP A 302 17.62 -1.80 15.55
N LEU A 303 18.04 -0.63 15.06
CA LEU A 303 17.12 0.39 14.56
C LEU A 303 16.64 0.03 13.15
N GLY A 304 15.34 0.11 12.92
CA GLY A 304 14.71 -0.30 11.66
C GLY A 304 13.73 0.74 11.10
N LEU A 305 13.11 0.38 9.97
CA LEU A 305 12.20 1.25 9.22
C LEU A 305 11.18 1.98 10.10
N ALA A 306 10.46 1.25 10.96
CA ALA A 306 9.41 1.81 11.81
C ALA A 306 9.94 2.90 12.78
N ASP A 307 11.15 2.75 13.32
CA ASP A 307 11.71 3.73 14.23
C ASP A 307 11.99 5.05 13.51
N TYR A 308 12.57 4.99 12.31
CA TYR A 308 12.85 6.19 11.52
C TYR A 308 11.56 6.90 11.09
N LEU A 309 10.56 6.13 10.66
CA LEU A 309 9.24 6.67 10.29
C LEU A 309 8.57 7.36 11.48
N SER A 310 8.60 6.75 12.68
CA SER A 310 7.97 7.29 13.89
C SER A 310 8.44 8.70 14.23
N VAL A 311 9.74 8.99 14.09
CA VAL A 311 10.30 10.31 14.37
C VAL A 311 10.13 11.25 13.17
N ALA A 312 10.31 10.75 11.94
CA ALA A 312 10.18 11.59 10.74
C ALA A 312 8.78 12.20 10.60
N LEU A 313 7.73 11.42 10.89
CA LEU A 313 6.34 11.90 10.87
C LEU A 313 6.09 13.00 11.90
N GLN A 314 6.81 13.00 13.03
CA GLN A 314 6.64 13.96 14.10
C GLN A 314 7.44 15.26 13.90
N ASP A 315 8.33 15.34 12.89
CA ASP A 315 8.97 16.60 12.50
C ASP A 315 7.91 17.52 11.85
N PRO A 316 7.64 18.71 12.42
CA PRO A 316 6.60 19.62 11.91
C PRO A 316 6.86 20.10 10.48
N GLU A 317 8.11 20.11 10.03
CA GLU A 317 8.49 20.52 8.66
C GLU A 317 8.39 19.37 7.65
N VAL A 318 8.17 18.13 8.10
CA VAL A 318 7.86 17.00 7.21
C VAL A 318 6.37 16.99 6.92
N SER A 319 6.01 17.10 5.64
CA SER A 319 4.62 17.01 5.16
C SER A 319 4.25 15.61 4.67
N MET A 320 5.23 14.82 4.19
CA MET A 320 5.02 13.45 3.74
C MET A 320 6.30 12.60 3.86
N VAL A 321 6.11 11.29 3.89
CA VAL A 321 7.21 10.32 3.86
C VAL A 321 7.15 9.50 2.58
N VAL A 322 8.32 9.26 1.98
CA VAL A 322 8.52 8.38 0.84
C VAL A 322 9.39 7.20 1.25
N SER A 323 8.99 5.99 0.86
CA SER A 323 9.70 4.76 1.22
C SER A 323 9.83 3.75 0.09
N PHE A 324 10.89 2.94 0.15
CA PHE A 324 11.02 1.70 -0.60
C PHE A 324 11.22 0.56 0.40
N VAL A 325 10.29 -0.38 0.38
CA VAL A 325 10.15 -1.42 1.41
C VAL A 325 10.27 -2.80 0.76
N GLU A 326 11.23 -3.59 1.22
CA GLU A 326 11.41 -4.99 0.85
C GLU A 326 10.60 -5.90 1.78
N ALA A 327 10.71 -5.67 3.09
CA ALA A 327 10.02 -6.44 4.11
C ALA A 327 9.64 -5.57 5.31
N ILE A 328 8.49 -5.86 5.91
CA ILE A 328 8.09 -5.27 7.20
C ILE A 328 8.46 -6.26 8.29
N ARG A 329 9.58 -6.02 9.00
CA ARG A 329 10.12 -6.93 10.02
C ARG A 329 9.37 -6.87 11.36
N ARG A 330 8.85 -5.69 11.70
CA ARG A 330 8.08 -5.41 12.92
C ARG A 330 6.69 -4.90 12.52
N PRO A 331 5.75 -5.80 12.17
CA PRO A 331 4.43 -5.43 11.66
C PRO A 331 3.64 -4.59 12.67
N ASP A 332 3.65 -4.95 13.95
CA ASP A 332 2.93 -4.20 14.99
C ASP A 332 3.41 -2.75 15.11
N ASP A 333 4.72 -2.53 15.11
CA ASP A 333 5.30 -1.18 15.15
C ASP A 333 4.96 -0.40 13.87
N PHE A 334 5.00 -1.06 12.71
CA PHE A 334 4.65 -0.44 11.44
C PHE A 334 3.19 0.00 11.40
N VAL A 335 2.26 -0.82 11.91
CA VAL A 335 0.84 -0.47 12.05
C VAL A 335 0.68 0.77 12.93
N LYS A 336 1.27 0.78 14.14
CA LYS A 336 1.18 1.94 15.05
C LYS A 336 1.75 3.22 14.42
N VAL A 337 2.85 3.10 13.65
CA VAL A 337 3.44 4.22 12.91
C VAL A 337 2.52 4.73 11.82
N ALA A 338 1.84 3.84 11.09
CA ALA A 338 0.88 4.24 10.07
C ALA A 338 -0.35 4.91 10.67
N GLU A 339 -0.84 4.42 11.81
CA GLU A 339 -1.91 5.07 12.58
C GLU A 339 -1.49 6.46 13.06
N LEU A 340 -0.24 6.63 13.53
CA LEU A 340 0.31 7.94 13.87
C LEU A 340 0.35 8.84 12.62
N ALA A 341 0.74 8.32 11.46
CA ALA A 341 0.77 9.08 10.21
C ALA A 341 -0.63 9.59 9.83
N ALA A 342 -1.64 8.73 9.93
CA ALA A 342 -3.03 9.08 9.71
C ALA A 342 -3.49 10.17 10.71
N GLU A 343 -3.22 9.99 12.00
CA GLU A 343 -3.54 10.95 13.07
C GLU A 343 -2.92 12.34 12.80
N LEU A 344 -1.66 12.37 12.37
CA LEU A 344 -0.94 13.60 12.01
C LEU A 344 -1.32 14.15 10.63
N GLY A 345 -2.08 13.38 9.82
CA GLY A 345 -2.48 13.76 8.47
C GLY A 345 -1.34 13.80 7.45
N LYS A 346 -0.28 13.02 7.68
CA LYS A 346 0.93 12.99 6.84
C LYS A 346 0.99 11.68 6.06
N PRO A 347 0.89 11.71 4.72
CA PRO A 347 0.90 10.50 3.91
C PRO A 347 2.24 9.75 4.01
N ILE A 348 2.14 8.42 4.06
CA ILE A 348 3.26 7.51 3.75
C ILE A 348 3.04 7.00 2.33
N VAL A 349 3.94 7.36 1.42
CA VAL A 349 3.99 6.85 0.05
C VAL A 349 5.08 5.81 -0.05
N LEU A 350 4.77 4.60 -0.49
CA LEU A 350 5.75 3.53 -0.57
C LEU A 350 5.67 2.70 -1.85
N ILE A 351 6.82 2.14 -2.22
CA ILE A 351 6.91 1.00 -3.13
C ILE A 351 7.22 -0.22 -2.27
N LYS A 352 6.27 -1.15 -2.18
CA LYS A 352 6.45 -2.46 -1.52
C LYS A 352 6.68 -3.53 -2.58
N VAL A 353 7.90 -4.06 -2.65
CA VAL A 353 8.22 -5.18 -3.56
C VAL A 353 7.67 -6.50 -3.03
N GLY A 354 7.60 -7.51 -3.91
CA GLY A 354 7.07 -8.84 -3.58
C GLY A 354 5.63 -9.08 -4.02
N ARG A 355 5.11 -8.32 -4.99
CA ARG A 355 3.72 -8.47 -5.47
C ARG A 355 3.42 -9.82 -6.11
N THR A 356 4.42 -10.42 -6.75
CA THR A 356 4.29 -11.73 -7.39
C THR A 356 4.96 -12.78 -6.51
N GLU A 357 4.51 -14.03 -6.60
CA GLU A 357 5.13 -15.15 -5.88
C GLU A 357 6.65 -15.24 -6.16
N GLN A 358 7.07 -14.98 -7.41
CA GLN A 358 8.49 -14.94 -7.77
C GLN A 358 9.24 -13.81 -7.05
N ALA A 359 8.68 -12.60 -7.01
CA ALA A 359 9.29 -11.46 -6.33
C ALA A 359 9.29 -11.65 -4.81
N ALA A 360 8.21 -12.21 -4.26
CA ALA A 360 8.06 -12.52 -2.84
C ALA A 360 9.14 -13.53 -2.38
N ARG A 361 9.32 -14.63 -3.11
CA ARG A 361 10.40 -15.61 -2.84
C ARG A 361 11.78 -14.98 -2.90
N ARG A 362 12.02 -14.08 -3.86
CA ARG A 362 13.31 -13.39 -4.00
C ARG A 362 13.58 -12.42 -2.84
N ALA A 363 12.57 -11.64 -2.45
CA ALA A 363 12.65 -10.72 -1.32
C ALA A 363 12.86 -11.47 0.00
N ALA A 364 12.14 -12.58 0.21
CA ALA A 364 12.32 -13.44 1.39
C ALA A 364 13.73 -14.03 1.46
N ALA A 365 14.27 -14.53 0.34
CA ALA A 365 15.65 -15.05 0.29
C ALA A 365 16.72 -13.98 0.55
N HIS A 366 16.45 -12.71 0.22
CA HIS A 366 17.37 -11.59 0.43
C HIS A 366 17.30 -11.04 1.87
N THR A 367 16.10 -10.91 2.43
CA THR A 367 15.87 -10.25 3.71
C THR A 367 15.80 -11.21 4.90
N GLY A 368 15.53 -12.49 4.65
CA GLY A 368 15.26 -13.51 5.68
C GLY A 368 13.91 -13.35 6.38
N ALA A 369 13.05 -12.42 5.94
CA ALA A 369 11.71 -12.24 6.48
C ALA A 369 10.68 -13.14 5.76
N LEU A 370 9.61 -13.52 6.46
CA LEU A 370 8.45 -14.16 5.85
C LEU A 370 7.82 -13.23 4.80
N ALA A 371 7.44 -13.79 3.66
CA ALA A 371 6.66 -13.08 2.66
C ALA A 371 5.17 -13.32 2.93
N GLY A 372 4.43 -12.29 3.34
CA GLY A 372 2.97 -12.29 3.38
C GLY A 372 2.34 -12.21 1.99
N ALA A 373 1.06 -12.56 1.88
CA ALA A 373 0.30 -12.46 0.64
C ALA A 373 0.14 -10.97 0.19
N ASP A 374 0.21 -10.70 -1.11
CA ASP A 374 0.18 -9.31 -1.62
C ASP A 374 -1.16 -8.62 -1.31
N GLU A 375 -2.24 -9.39 -1.37
CA GLU A 375 -3.61 -8.97 -1.10
C GLU A 375 -3.78 -8.53 0.36
N ILE A 376 -3.10 -9.21 1.29
CA ILE A 376 -3.06 -8.84 2.71
C ILE A 376 -2.32 -7.53 2.90
N TYR A 377 -1.13 -7.37 2.31
CA TYR A 377 -0.41 -6.09 2.36
C TYR A 377 -1.26 -4.94 1.78
N GLN A 378 -1.94 -5.16 0.65
CA GLN A 378 -2.81 -4.15 0.05
C GLN A 378 -3.97 -3.80 0.99
N ALA A 379 -4.67 -4.79 1.55
CA ALA A 379 -5.76 -4.56 2.50
C ALA A 379 -5.29 -3.79 3.76
N VAL A 380 -4.10 -4.12 4.29
CA VAL A 380 -3.49 -3.38 5.40
C VAL A 380 -3.23 -1.93 5.00
N PHE A 381 -2.59 -1.68 3.86
CA PHE A 381 -2.27 -0.33 3.41
C PHE A 381 -3.53 0.51 3.18
N ASP A 382 -4.57 -0.07 2.56
CA ASP A 382 -5.84 0.63 2.31
C ASP A 382 -6.59 0.95 3.62
N SER A 383 -6.45 0.09 4.65
CA SER A 383 -7.04 0.31 5.97
C SER A 383 -6.30 1.36 6.80
N LEU A 384 -4.99 1.50 6.60
CA LEU A 384 -4.13 2.42 7.36
C LEU A 384 -3.93 3.76 6.65
N GLY A 385 -4.45 3.93 5.42
CA GLY A 385 -4.17 5.10 4.61
C GLY A 385 -2.70 5.17 4.20
N ILE A 386 -2.12 4.08 3.71
CA ILE A 386 -0.79 4.07 3.10
C ILE A 386 -0.93 4.08 1.59
N ILE A 387 -0.23 5.00 0.93
CA ILE A 387 -0.22 5.08 -0.53
C ILE A 387 0.83 4.10 -1.06
N ARG A 388 0.37 2.97 -1.61
CA ARG A 388 1.23 2.06 -2.35
C ARG A 388 1.24 2.43 -3.83
N VAL A 389 2.44 2.56 -4.40
CA VAL A 389 2.66 2.78 -5.84
C VAL A 389 3.62 1.72 -6.40
N ASP A 390 3.65 1.59 -7.73
CA ASP A 390 4.41 0.52 -8.41
C ASP A 390 5.75 1.01 -8.96
N GLU A 391 5.87 2.30 -9.29
CA GLU A 391 7.08 2.87 -9.89
C GLU A 391 7.52 4.20 -9.27
N LEU A 392 8.80 4.56 -9.46
CA LEU A 392 9.38 5.78 -8.92
C LEU A 392 8.73 7.06 -9.46
N SER A 393 8.26 7.05 -10.70
CA SER A 393 7.55 8.19 -11.30
C SER A 393 6.21 8.46 -10.61
N GLU A 394 5.52 7.42 -10.15
CA GLU A 394 4.26 7.56 -9.43
C GLU A 394 4.46 8.18 -8.05
N VAL A 395 5.55 7.83 -7.34
CA VAL A 395 5.94 8.50 -6.09
C VAL A 395 6.08 10.01 -6.31
N VAL A 396 6.79 10.38 -7.38
CA VAL A 396 7.05 11.78 -7.73
C VAL A 396 5.75 12.49 -8.11
N ALA A 397 4.88 11.83 -8.88
CA ALA A 397 3.58 12.36 -9.27
C ALA A 397 2.69 12.65 -8.05
N VAL A 398 2.64 11.72 -7.10
CA VAL A 398 1.90 11.87 -5.84
C VAL A 398 2.48 13.02 -5.01
N ALA A 399 3.81 13.05 -4.83
CA ALA A 399 4.48 14.11 -4.07
C ALA A 399 4.26 15.49 -4.70
N LYS A 400 4.40 15.59 -6.03
CA LYS A 400 4.18 16.81 -6.80
C LYS A 400 2.75 17.33 -6.63
N PHE A 401 1.74 16.47 -6.80
CA PHE A 401 0.34 16.90 -6.62
C PHE A 401 0.06 17.29 -5.17
N TYR A 402 0.41 16.44 -4.21
CA TYR A 402 0.09 16.63 -2.79
C TYR A 402 0.75 17.86 -2.19
N LEU A 403 2.04 18.09 -2.44
CA LEU A 403 2.75 19.24 -1.91
C LEU A 403 2.27 20.56 -2.53
N SER A 404 1.77 20.52 -3.77
CA SER A 404 1.19 21.68 -4.45
C SER A 404 -0.27 21.94 -4.06
N ARG A 405 -1.14 20.93 -4.02
CA ARG A 405 -2.60 21.12 -3.89
C ARG A 405 -3.26 20.42 -2.70
N GLY A 406 -2.51 19.66 -1.89
CA GLY A 406 -3.08 18.87 -0.81
C GLY A 406 -3.86 17.66 -1.32
N LEU A 407 -4.92 17.29 -0.59
CA LEU A 407 -5.76 16.14 -0.91
C LEU A 407 -6.95 16.56 -1.78
N PRO A 408 -7.23 15.85 -2.89
CA PRO A 408 -8.50 16.03 -3.59
C PRO A 408 -9.67 15.55 -2.71
N GLN A 409 -10.88 16.02 -3.02
CA GLN A 409 -12.06 15.62 -2.26
C GLN A 409 -12.41 14.14 -2.47
N ASP A 410 -12.45 13.75 -3.74
CA ASP A 410 -12.60 12.39 -4.24
C ASP A 410 -11.84 12.26 -5.59
N ASP A 411 -12.15 11.24 -6.41
CA ASP A 411 -11.53 10.99 -7.71
C ASP A 411 -12.30 11.62 -8.91
N GLY A 412 -13.34 12.41 -8.66
CA GLY A 412 -14.09 13.10 -9.71
C GLY A 412 -13.27 14.19 -10.40
N VAL A 413 -13.00 14.04 -11.69
CA VAL A 413 -12.20 14.99 -12.47
C VAL A 413 -13.04 15.71 -13.53
N ALA A 414 -13.00 17.04 -13.50
CA ALA A 414 -13.41 17.86 -14.63
C ALA A 414 -12.23 18.06 -15.58
N ILE A 415 -12.41 17.78 -16.87
CA ILE A 415 -11.37 17.95 -17.88
C ILE A 415 -11.78 19.10 -18.79
N MET A 416 -10.88 20.07 -18.97
CA MET A 416 -11.04 21.10 -19.99
C MET A 416 -9.82 21.15 -20.91
N SER A 417 -10.05 21.30 -22.20
CA SER A 417 -8.99 21.32 -23.21
C SER A 417 -9.31 22.32 -24.31
N VAL A 418 -8.29 22.81 -25.02
CA VAL A 418 -8.46 23.59 -26.26
C VAL A 418 -8.85 22.73 -27.48
N SER A 419 -9.00 21.41 -27.29
CA SER A 419 -9.35 20.45 -28.34
C SER A 419 -10.23 19.33 -27.81
N GLY A 420 -11.43 19.17 -28.38
CA GLY A 420 -12.37 18.12 -27.99
C GLY A 420 -11.83 16.70 -28.21
N GLY A 421 -10.99 16.49 -29.23
CA GLY A 421 -10.31 15.20 -29.44
C GLY A 421 -9.35 14.85 -28.30
N GLN A 422 -8.69 15.85 -27.71
CA GLN A 422 -7.78 15.65 -26.57
C GLN A 422 -8.56 15.54 -25.25
N ALA A 423 -9.64 16.32 -25.10
CA ALA A 423 -10.59 16.18 -24.01
C ALA A 423 -11.13 14.74 -23.94
N GLY A 424 -11.57 14.18 -25.08
CA GLY A 424 -12.01 12.78 -25.18
C GLY A 424 -10.89 11.76 -24.91
N ALA A 425 -9.69 11.96 -25.46
CA ALA A 425 -8.56 11.06 -25.21
C ALA A 425 -8.11 11.05 -23.73
N LEU A 426 -8.23 12.17 -23.03
CA LEU A 426 -7.97 12.26 -21.60
C LEU A 426 -9.06 11.58 -20.78
N ALA A 427 -10.33 11.69 -21.17
CA ALA A 427 -11.42 10.96 -20.53
C ALA A 427 -11.22 9.43 -20.66
N ASP A 428 -10.83 8.93 -21.84
CA ASP A 428 -10.45 7.52 -22.03
C ASP A 428 -9.30 7.11 -21.10
N ARG A 429 -8.30 7.99 -20.96
CA ARG A 429 -7.15 7.73 -20.09
C ARG A 429 -7.55 7.77 -18.61
N ALA A 430 -8.41 8.68 -18.18
CA ALA A 430 -8.93 8.76 -16.82
C ALA A 430 -9.67 7.46 -16.47
N ALA A 431 -10.59 7.02 -17.34
CA ALA A 431 -11.32 5.77 -17.16
C ALA A 431 -10.40 4.55 -17.05
N ARG A 432 -9.37 4.43 -17.91
CA ARG A 432 -8.35 3.36 -17.80
C ARG A 432 -7.52 3.43 -16.54
N SER A 433 -7.37 4.63 -15.99
CA SER A 433 -6.66 4.86 -14.73
C SER A 433 -7.59 4.71 -13.53
N GLY A 434 -8.87 4.36 -13.70
CA GLY A 434 -9.83 4.23 -12.61
C GLY A 434 -10.20 5.57 -11.95
N VAL A 435 -10.13 6.67 -12.70
CA VAL A 435 -10.54 8.01 -12.27
C VAL A 435 -11.89 8.35 -12.89
N THR A 436 -12.80 8.90 -12.10
CA THR A 436 -14.16 9.24 -12.55
C THR A 436 -14.16 10.56 -13.31
N VAL A 437 -14.85 10.61 -14.45
CA VAL A 437 -15.17 11.86 -15.17
C VAL A 437 -16.69 12.05 -15.03
N PRO A 438 -17.16 12.79 -14.00
CA PRO A 438 -18.58 12.87 -13.69
C PRO A 438 -19.34 13.76 -14.68
N ASP A 439 -20.63 13.47 -14.87
CA ASP A 439 -21.56 14.42 -15.47
C ASP A 439 -21.68 15.65 -14.58
N LEU A 440 -21.75 16.83 -15.20
CA LEU A 440 -21.88 18.10 -14.48
C LEU A 440 -23.31 18.33 -14.00
N GLY A 441 -23.43 19.06 -12.89
CA GLY A 441 -24.70 19.56 -12.40
C GLY A 441 -25.29 20.63 -13.33
N PRO A 442 -26.63 20.84 -13.28
CA PRO A 442 -27.31 21.76 -14.20
C PRO A 442 -26.79 23.21 -14.15
N ALA A 443 -26.32 23.68 -13.00
CA ALA A 443 -25.79 25.03 -12.84
C ALA A 443 -24.46 25.22 -13.60
N ALA A 444 -23.50 24.31 -13.39
CA ALA A 444 -22.22 24.35 -14.09
C ALA A 444 -22.40 24.15 -15.61
N THR A 445 -23.31 23.25 -16.02
CA THR A 445 -23.67 23.09 -17.43
C THR A 445 -24.20 24.39 -18.04
N ALA A 446 -25.16 25.05 -17.38
CA ALA A 446 -25.73 26.31 -17.88
C ALA A 446 -24.67 27.43 -18.01
N GLU A 447 -23.79 27.57 -17.01
CA GLU A 447 -22.69 28.54 -17.07
C GLU A 447 -21.74 28.26 -18.25
N LEU A 448 -21.41 27.00 -18.50
CA LEU A 448 -20.57 26.62 -19.63
C LEU A 448 -21.28 26.80 -20.98
N GLU A 449 -22.60 26.59 -21.07
CA GLU A 449 -23.39 26.85 -22.28
C GLU A 449 -23.40 28.33 -22.66
N GLU A 450 -23.50 29.21 -21.67
CA GLU A 450 -23.41 30.67 -21.90
C GLU A 450 -22.00 31.10 -22.30
N LEU A 451 -20.98 30.43 -21.77
CA LEU A 451 -19.57 30.76 -21.99
C LEU A 451 -19.03 30.29 -23.34
N LEU A 452 -19.46 29.10 -23.81
CA LEU A 452 -18.88 28.42 -24.96
C LEU A 452 -19.68 28.68 -26.24
N ALA A 453 -19.14 29.46 -27.16
CA ALA A 453 -19.79 29.76 -28.43
C ALA A 453 -19.77 28.57 -29.42
N PHE A 454 -18.68 27.79 -29.42
CA PHE A 454 -18.48 26.65 -30.33
C PHE A 454 -18.11 25.34 -29.63
N GLY A 455 -17.90 25.38 -28.31
CA GLY A 455 -17.56 24.23 -27.48
C GLY A 455 -18.78 23.42 -27.03
N THR A 456 -18.55 22.30 -26.34
CA THR A 456 -19.62 21.52 -25.70
C THR A 456 -19.56 21.70 -24.19
N ALA A 457 -20.66 22.15 -23.60
CA ALA A 457 -20.85 22.37 -22.16
C ALA A 457 -21.07 21.05 -21.38
N ILE A 458 -20.21 20.07 -21.61
CA ILE A 458 -20.21 18.77 -20.94
C ILE A 458 -18.83 18.52 -20.34
N ASN A 459 -18.71 17.53 -19.45
CA ASN A 459 -17.42 17.02 -19.00
C ASN A 459 -17.11 15.73 -19.78
N PRO A 460 -16.02 15.66 -20.55
CA PRO A 460 -14.94 16.64 -20.71
C PRO A 460 -15.31 17.80 -21.65
N CYS A 461 -14.79 19.00 -21.36
CA CYS A 461 -15.14 20.27 -22.01
C CYS A 461 -14.11 20.71 -23.06
N ASP A 462 -14.59 21.15 -24.23
CA ASP A 462 -13.80 21.71 -25.32
C ASP A 462 -13.90 23.24 -25.34
N LEU A 463 -12.85 23.92 -24.88
CA LEU A 463 -12.70 25.38 -24.94
C LEU A 463 -12.32 25.87 -26.34
N THR A 464 -12.00 24.96 -27.25
CA THR A 464 -11.54 25.22 -28.63
C THR A 464 -10.30 26.12 -28.70
N GLY A 465 -9.97 26.59 -29.91
CA GLY A 465 -8.96 27.63 -30.11
C GLY A 465 -9.37 29.02 -29.61
N GLU A 466 -10.61 29.20 -29.13
CA GLU A 466 -11.10 30.50 -28.64
C GLU A 466 -10.31 31.03 -27.44
N VAL A 467 -9.69 30.16 -26.65
CA VAL A 467 -8.79 30.54 -25.55
C VAL A 467 -7.65 31.46 -26.03
N ALA A 468 -7.23 31.36 -27.31
CA ALA A 468 -6.22 32.24 -27.88
C ALA A 468 -6.72 33.68 -28.11
N ARG A 469 -8.03 33.86 -28.31
CA ARG A 469 -8.67 35.17 -28.51
C ARG A 469 -9.15 35.75 -27.18
N ASP A 470 -9.67 34.90 -26.30
CA ASP A 470 -10.10 35.26 -24.96
C ASP A 470 -9.28 34.50 -23.90
N SER A 471 -8.24 35.16 -23.40
CA SER A 471 -7.43 34.64 -22.29
C SER A 471 -8.19 34.46 -20.96
N GLY A 472 -9.43 34.95 -20.84
CA GLY A 472 -10.30 34.71 -19.69
C GLY A 472 -11.11 33.42 -19.77
N LEU A 473 -11.25 32.82 -20.95
CA LEU A 473 -12.15 31.69 -21.19
C LEU A 473 -11.84 30.48 -20.28
N ALA A 474 -10.56 30.09 -20.19
CA ALA A 474 -10.15 28.99 -19.33
C ALA A 474 -10.39 29.28 -17.84
N THR A 475 -10.27 30.54 -17.42
CA THR A 475 -10.52 30.95 -16.03
C THR A 475 -12.01 30.91 -15.68
N ALA A 476 -12.87 31.34 -16.60
CA ALA A 476 -14.31 31.26 -16.44
C ALA A 476 -14.79 29.80 -16.39
N ALA A 477 -14.28 28.95 -17.30
CA ALA A 477 -14.59 27.52 -17.29
C ALA A 477 -14.12 26.83 -15.99
N TYR A 478 -12.92 27.14 -15.50
CA TYR A 478 -12.44 26.65 -14.19
C TYR A 478 -13.40 27.06 -13.06
N THR A 479 -13.92 28.29 -13.07
CA THR A 479 -14.84 28.77 -12.03
C THR A 479 -16.16 28.00 -12.02
N ALA A 480 -16.70 27.67 -13.20
CA ALA A 480 -17.91 26.84 -13.30
C ALA A 480 -17.67 25.42 -12.74
N PHE A 481 -16.50 24.81 -13.01
CA PHE A 481 -16.15 23.51 -12.44
C PHE A 481 -15.89 23.55 -10.93
N ASP A 482 -15.24 24.60 -10.43
CA ASP A 482 -14.94 24.78 -9.02
C ASP A 482 -16.21 24.86 -8.14
N ALA A 483 -17.31 25.34 -8.72
CA ALA A 483 -18.61 25.42 -8.05
C ALA A 483 -19.39 24.08 -8.06
N ASP A 484 -18.96 23.08 -8.85
CA ASP A 484 -19.69 21.82 -8.99
C ASP A 484 -19.22 20.79 -7.93
N PRO A 485 -20.13 20.32 -7.05
CA PRO A 485 -19.76 19.40 -5.96
C PRO A 485 -19.35 18.00 -6.44
N SER A 486 -19.63 17.63 -7.71
CA SER A 486 -19.16 16.37 -8.28
C SER A 486 -17.67 16.42 -8.66
N VAL A 487 -17.10 17.62 -8.77
CA VAL A 487 -15.72 17.83 -9.22
C VAL A 487 -14.79 17.96 -8.02
N SER A 488 -13.80 17.07 -7.97
CA SER A 488 -12.77 17.04 -6.94
C SER A 488 -11.40 17.52 -7.41
N THR A 489 -11.19 17.58 -8.72
CA THR A 489 -9.99 18.13 -9.35
C THR A 489 -10.34 18.62 -10.75
N VAL A 490 -9.82 19.78 -11.14
CA VAL A 490 -9.91 20.28 -12.51
C VAL A 490 -8.58 20.01 -13.21
N VAL A 491 -8.64 19.36 -14.37
CA VAL A 491 -7.49 19.11 -15.25
C VAL A 491 -7.60 20.02 -16.46
N TYR A 492 -6.66 20.97 -16.57
CA TYR A 492 -6.53 21.79 -17.77
C TYR A 492 -5.49 21.18 -18.70
N ALA A 493 -5.97 20.58 -19.79
CA ALA A 493 -5.14 20.16 -20.91
C ALA A 493 -4.76 21.38 -21.74
N ARG A 494 -3.69 22.04 -21.32
CA ARG A 494 -3.20 23.27 -21.92
C ARG A 494 -2.40 22.95 -23.18
N LYS A 495 -2.56 23.81 -24.19
CA LYS A 495 -1.69 23.91 -25.36
C LYS A 495 -0.93 25.23 -25.28
N GLU A 496 0.34 25.24 -25.68
CA GLU A 496 1.13 26.48 -25.74
C GLU A 496 0.47 27.48 -26.71
N LEU A 497 0.31 28.71 -26.23
CA LEU A 497 -0.19 29.84 -27.02
C LEU A 497 0.96 30.83 -27.21
N THR A 498 1.04 31.42 -28.41
CA THR A 498 2.15 32.34 -28.74
C THR A 498 1.92 33.74 -28.20
N GLY A 499 3.01 34.39 -27.78
CA GLY A 499 3.02 35.79 -27.34
C GLY A 499 2.22 36.03 -26.04
N ASP A 500 1.75 37.27 -25.86
CA ASP A 500 1.07 37.70 -24.63
C ASP A 500 -0.21 36.92 -24.29
N ALA A 501 -0.82 36.22 -25.25
CA ALA A 501 -2.05 35.46 -25.01
C ALA A 501 -1.81 34.29 -24.05
N GLY A 502 -0.74 33.52 -24.25
CA GLY A 502 -0.38 32.39 -23.37
C GLY A 502 -0.02 32.85 -21.97
N ARG A 503 0.86 33.87 -21.87
CA ARG A 503 1.24 34.48 -20.59
C ARG A 503 0.02 34.96 -19.80
N ARG A 504 -0.87 35.76 -20.41
CA ARG A 504 -2.08 36.26 -19.74
C ARG A 504 -3.06 35.16 -19.35
N ALA A 505 -3.23 34.12 -20.18
CA ALA A 505 -4.11 33.00 -19.85
C ALA A 505 -3.58 32.23 -18.63
N SER A 506 -2.28 31.95 -18.60
CA SER A 506 -1.61 31.26 -17.49
C SER A 506 -1.62 32.08 -16.20
N GLU A 507 -1.33 33.39 -16.26
CA GLU A 507 -1.43 34.29 -15.10
C GLU A 507 -2.85 34.34 -14.51
N ARG A 508 -3.88 34.45 -15.37
CA ARG A 508 -5.28 34.56 -14.93
C ARG A 508 -5.78 33.28 -14.28
N ILE A 509 -5.56 32.13 -14.93
CA ILE A 509 -6.01 30.86 -14.38
C ILE A 509 -5.23 30.51 -13.11
N ALA A 510 -3.93 30.84 -13.06
CA ALA A 510 -3.12 30.67 -11.86
C ALA A 510 -3.65 31.51 -10.70
N ALA A 511 -3.97 32.79 -10.94
CA ALA A 511 -4.56 33.67 -9.93
C ALA A 511 -5.93 33.16 -9.43
N ALA A 512 -6.77 32.63 -10.32
CA ALA A 512 -8.07 32.09 -9.95
C ALA A 512 -7.98 30.81 -9.12
N ALA A 513 -7.00 29.95 -9.40
CA ALA A 513 -6.79 28.69 -8.70
C ALA A 513 -5.83 28.80 -7.49
N ALA A 514 -5.23 29.98 -7.24
CA ALA A 514 -4.26 30.19 -6.17
C ALA A 514 -4.81 29.88 -4.75
N PRO A 515 -6.05 30.22 -4.38
CA PRO A 515 -6.61 29.84 -3.08
C PRO A 515 -6.68 28.30 -2.94
N LYS A 516 -6.20 27.77 -1.81
CA LYS A 516 -6.12 26.32 -1.58
C LYS A 516 -7.46 25.69 -1.20
N GLU A 517 -8.43 26.51 -0.79
CA GLU A 517 -9.79 26.11 -0.43
C GLU A 517 -10.62 25.75 -1.67
N ARG A 518 -10.20 26.23 -2.85
CA ARG A 518 -10.81 25.90 -4.13
C ARG A 518 -10.42 24.52 -4.62
N THR A 519 -11.22 23.99 -5.52
CA THR A 519 -10.97 22.72 -6.21
C THR A 519 -9.57 22.74 -6.84
N PRO A 520 -8.72 21.74 -6.53
CA PRO A 520 -7.38 21.63 -7.11
C PRO A 520 -7.37 21.75 -8.63
N LEU A 521 -6.56 22.68 -9.15
CA LEU A 521 -6.23 22.74 -10.56
C LEU A 521 -4.90 22.02 -10.80
N ALA A 522 -4.88 21.13 -11.79
CA ALA A 522 -3.67 20.52 -12.33
C ALA A 522 -3.56 20.78 -13.83
N ILE A 523 -2.34 21.06 -14.30
CA ILE A 523 -2.08 21.30 -15.71
C ILE A 523 -1.59 20.02 -16.35
N TYR A 524 -2.27 19.56 -17.40
CA TYR A 524 -1.70 18.61 -18.35
C TYR A 524 -1.12 19.36 -19.54
N SER A 525 0.19 19.22 -19.70
CA SER A 525 1.03 20.00 -20.59
C SER A 525 1.18 19.28 -21.93
N MET A 526 0.28 19.55 -22.88
CA MET A 526 0.14 18.74 -24.09
C MET A 526 1.37 18.75 -25.01
N ASP A 527 2.07 19.87 -25.07
CA ASP A 527 3.19 20.10 -26.00
C ASP A 527 4.56 19.85 -25.34
N GLY A 528 4.60 19.23 -24.15
CA GLY A 528 5.81 19.04 -23.35
C GLY A 528 5.97 20.11 -22.28
N GLU A 529 7.20 20.42 -21.90
CA GLU A 529 7.51 21.40 -20.84
C GLU A 529 6.92 22.80 -21.17
N PRO A 530 6.25 23.48 -20.22
CA PRO A 530 5.85 24.87 -20.43
C PRO A 530 7.05 25.80 -20.59
N ASN A 531 6.82 26.96 -21.18
CA ASN A 531 7.86 28.00 -21.26
C ASN A 531 8.12 28.63 -19.87
N ASP A 532 9.19 29.40 -19.75
CA ASP A 532 9.64 29.94 -18.45
C ASP A 532 8.60 30.85 -17.79
N GLU A 533 7.82 31.62 -18.56
CA GLU A 533 6.79 32.52 -18.05
C GLU A 533 5.59 31.73 -17.48
N GLU A 534 5.13 30.72 -18.20
CA GLU A 534 4.07 29.81 -17.74
C GLU A 534 4.51 29.01 -16.52
N LYS A 535 5.75 28.50 -16.54
CA LYS A 535 6.35 27.79 -15.40
C LYS A 535 6.38 28.69 -14.16
N ALA A 536 6.79 29.94 -14.31
CA ALA A 536 6.80 30.90 -13.21
C ALA A 536 5.39 31.15 -12.66
N ALA A 537 4.41 31.38 -13.53
CA ALA A 537 3.02 31.62 -13.13
C ALA A 537 2.41 30.41 -12.38
N PHE A 538 2.59 29.19 -12.89
CA PHE A 538 2.10 28.00 -12.21
C PHE A 538 2.85 27.69 -10.92
N ALA A 539 4.17 27.90 -10.88
CA ALA A 539 4.95 27.71 -9.66
C ALA A 539 4.57 28.72 -8.56
N GLU A 540 4.33 29.99 -8.90
CA GLU A 540 3.92 31.02 -7.93
C GLU A 540 2.54 30.71 -7.30
N ALA A 541 1.65 30.07 -8.06
CA ALA A 541 0.34 29.63 -7.59
C ALA A 541 0.32 28.19 -7.04
N ASP A 542 1.48 27.54 -6.93
CA ASP A 542 1.62 26.12 -6.55
C ASP A 542 0.67 25.20 -7.33
N ILE A 543 0.68 25.32 -8.66
CA ILE A 543 -0.11 24.48 -9.56
C ILE A 543 0.81 23.41 -10.16
N PRO A 544 0.51 22.11 -9.96
CA PRO A 544 1.35 21.05 -10.48
C PRO A 544 1.12 20.89 -11.98
N VAL A 545 2.22 20.81 -12.72
CA VAL A 545 2.23 20.63 -14.18
C VAL A 545 2.69 19.22 -14.53
N PHE A 546 1.94 18.48 -15.32
CA PHE A 546 2.27 17.12 -15.73
C PHE A 546 2.44 17.03 -17.25
N THR A 547 3.46 16.31 -17.69
CA THR A 547 3.65 15.93 -19.11
C THR A 547 3.15 14.51 -19.39
N SER A 548 2.78 13.76 -18.35
CA SER A 548 2.16 12.44 -18.43
C SER A 548 0.76 12.45 -17.80
N ALA A 549 -0.27 12.24 -18.63
CA ALA A 549 -1.65 12.11 -18.15
C ALA A 549 -1.83 10.90 -17.23
N GLY A 550 -1.06 9.81 -17.45
CA GLY A 550 -1.11 8.63 -16.59
C GLY A 550 -0.64 8.94 -15.16
N GLU A 551 0.48 9.64 -15.03
CA GLU A 551 1.03 10.05 -13.72
C GLU A 551 0.07 11.01 -12.99
N LEU A 552 -0.49 11.99 -13.72
CA LEU A 552 -1.49 12.91 -13.18
C LEU A 552 -2.69 12.15 -12.60
N PHE A 553 -3.30 11.24 -13.37
CA PHE A 553 -4.47 10.51 -12.89
C PHE A 553 -4.13 9.47 -11.81
N THR A 554 -2.95 8.86 -11.85
CA THR A 554 -2.45 8.04 -10.73
C THR A 554 -2.36 8.87 -9.45
N ALA A 555 -1.83 10.09 -9.51
CA ALA A 555 -1.74 10.96 -8.34
C ALA A 555 -3.14 11.30 -7.78
N VAL A 556 -4.08 11.71 -8.63
CA VAL A 556 -5.47 12.00 -8.21
C VAL A 556 -6.13 10.79 -7.56
N ARG A 557 -6.13 9.63 -8.24
CA ARG A 557 -6.74 8.39 -7.73
C ARG A 557 -6.17 7.99 -6.38
N THR A 558 -4.84 7.94 -6.26
CA THR A 558 -4.18 7.42 -5.07
C THR A 558 -4.33 8.36 -3.87
N LEU A 559 -4.34 9.68 -4.10
CA LEU A 559 -4.60 10.66 -3.04
C LEU A 559 -6.06 10.65 -2.58
N ALA A 560 -7.01 10.47 -3.49
CA ALA A 560 -8.43 10.29 -3.14
C ALA A 560 -8.65 9.00 -2.33
N ALA A 561 -8.05 7.89 -2.75
CA ALA A 561 -8.10 6.62 -2.00
C ALA A 561 -7.44 6.74 -0.62
N TYR A 562 -6.28 7.41 -0.54
CA TYR A 562 -5.60 7.71 0.72
C TYR A 562 -6.48 8.46 1.69
N ARG A 563 -7.19 9.50 1.23
CA ARG A 563 -8.07 10.28 2.11
C ARG A 563 -9.10 9.38 2.79
N ARG A 564 -9.79 8.53 2.03
CA ARG A 564 -10.76 7.55 2.57
C ARG A 564 -10.11 6.59 3.56
N GLY A 565 -8.91 6.07 3.24
CA GLY A 565 -8.16 5.19 4.13
C GLY A 565 -7.72 5.85 5.42
N ALA A 566 -7.20 7.08 5.35
CA ALA A 566 -6.75 7.85 6.50
C ALA A 566 -7.92 8.25 7.41
N GLU A 567 -9.09 8.57 6.85
CA GLU A 567 -10.32 8.80 7.62
C GLU A 567 -10.72 7.54 8.40
N ARG A 568 -10.71 6.36 7.78
CA ARG A 568 -10.97 5.08 8.45
C ARG A 568 -9.98 4.76 9.58
N ALA A 569 -8.68 4.95 9.31
CA ALA A 569 -7.64 4.72 10.32
C ALA A 569 -7.84 5.59 11.58
N ARG A 570 -8.29 6.83 11.40
CA ARG A 570 -8.58 7.75 12.51
C ARG A 570 -9.81 7.34 13.32
N THR A 571 -10.87 6.88 12.66
CA THR A 571 -12.12 6.49 13.34
C THR A 571 -12.01 5.14 14.05
N ARG A 572 -11.17 4.22 13.58
CA ARG A 572 -10.94 2.92 14.24
C ARG A 572 -10.34 3.07 15.65
N LYS A 573 -9.42 4.03 15.82
CA LYS A 573 -8.80 4.34 17.12
C LYS A 573 -9.78 4.93 18.16
N THR A 574 -10.90 5.50 17.71
CA THR A 574 -11.89 6.15 18.59
C THR A 574 -13.08 5.26 18.97
N GLY A 575 -13.15 4.02 18.44
CA GLY A 575 -14.06 2.96 18.89
C GLY A 575 -13.58 2.30 20.20
N PRO A 576 -14.39 1.45 20.87
CA PRO A 576 -14.03 0.85 22.15
C PRO A 576 -12.74 0.03 22.00
N ALA A 577 -11.66 0.52 22.59
CA ALA A 577 -10.33 -0.08 22.54
C ALA A 577 -10.34 -1.47 23.19
N ALA A 578 -10.42 -2.53 22.38
CA ALA A 578 -10.03 -3.87 22.79
C ALA A 578 -8.57 -4.07 22.38
N ARG A 579 -7.65 -3.82 23.33
CA ARG A 579 -6.32 -4.44 23.53
C ARG A 579 -5.44 -3.53 24.38
N THR A 580 -5.52 -3.67 25.69
CA THR A 580 -4.41 -3.39 26.60
C THR A 580 -3.98 -4.71 27.23
N GLY A 581 -2.90 -5.27 26.72
CA GLY A 581 -2.06 -6.18 27.48
C GLY A 581 -1.03 -5.35 28.25
N GLU A 582 -1.47 -4.62 29.29
CA GLU A 582 -0.53 -3.98 30.22
C GLU A 582 -0.32 -4.90 31.43
N SER A 583 0.93 -5.33 31.58
CA SER A 583 1.41 -5.97 32.79
C SER A 583 1.64 -4.90 33.88
N GLY A 584 0.88 -5.02 34.96
CA GLY A 584 1.28 -4.72 36.34
C GLY A 584 1.82 -3.32 36.66
N GLY A 585 0.93 -2.46 37.19
CA GLY A 585 1.33 -1.26 37.94
C GLY A 585 0.18 -0.75 38.80
N ALA A 586 0.18 -1.12 40.09
CA ALA A 586 -0.85 -0.73 41.05
C ALA A 586 -0.95 0.81 41.19
N GLY A 587 -2.13 1.36 40.94
CA GLY A 587 -2.48 2.75 41.21
C GLY A 587 -3.98 2.87 41.47
N THR A 588 -4.35 2.94 42.75
CA THR A 588 -5.72 3.11 43.23
C THR A 588 -6.32 4.45 42.79
N VAL A 589 -7.50 4.42 42.18
CA VAL A 589 -8.35 5.60 41.90
C VAL A 589 -9.67 5.45 42.68
N PRO A 590 -10.21 6.52 43.31
CA PRO A 590 -11.16 6.38 44.41
C PRO A 590 -12.63 6.23 43.96
N ALA A 591 -13.38 5.47 44.73
CA ALA A 591 -14.81 5.22 44.57
C ALA A 591 -15.65 6.48 44.84
N ILE A 592 -16.46 6.89 43.85
CA ILE A 592 -17.56 7.83 44.04
C ILE A 592 -18.84 7.01 44.23
N ARG A 593 -19.43 7.12 45.43
CA ARG A 593 -20.73 6.55 45.78
C ARG A 593 -21.84 7.41 45.20
N ILE A 594 -22.82 6.79 44.55
CA ILE A 594 -24.09 7.43 44.19
C ILE A 594 -25.18 6.77 45.05
N GLY A 595 -25.90 7.62 45.79
CA GLY A 595 -26.91 7.24 46.77
C GLY A 595 -28.26 6.88 46.15
N GLU A 596 -28.99 6.04 46.89
CA GLU A 596 -30.34 5.59 46.62
C GLU A 596 -31.40 6.65 47.00
N SER A 597 -32.41 6.80 46.15
CA SER A 597 -33.84 7.08 46.44
C SER A 597 -34.55 7.12 45.08
N GLY A 598 -35.61 6.38 44.73
CA GLY A 598 -36.76 5.92 45.50
C GLY A 598 -38.01 6.56 44.86
N GLY A 599 -38.84 5.80 44.13
CA GLY A 599 -40.13 6.30 43.61
C GLY A 599 -40.74 5.45 42.49
N ALA A 600 -41.78 4.68 42.82
CA ALA A 600 -42.54 3.81 41.93
C ALA A 600 -43.55 4.58 41.04
N GLY A 601 -43.76 4.08 39.82
CA GLY A 601 -44.85 4.51 38.92
C GLY A 601 -44.98 3.57 37.70
N THR A 602 -46.13 2.94 37.55
CA THR A 602 -46.48 1.87 36.61
C THR A 602 -46.90 2.39 35.22
N GLY A 603 -46.38 1.77 34.13
CA GLY A 603 -46.91 1.89 32.76
C GLY A 603 -45.97 1.26 31.70
N PRO A 604 -46.47 0.59 30.63
CA PRO A 604 -45.67 -0.30 29.79
C PRO A 604 -45.07 0.38 28.54
N ALA A 605 -44.06 -0.28 27.96
CA ALA A 605 -43.42 -0.05 26.65
C ALA A 605 -42.13 0.79 26.63
N ALA A 606 -40.99 0.09 26.52
CA ALA A 606 -39.87 0.36 25.60
C ALA A 606 -38.79 -0.70 25.88
N ARG A 607 -38.52 -1.61 24.95
CA ARG A 607 -37.28 -2.41 25.00
C ARG A 607 -36.17 -1.51 24.48
N THR A 608 -35.57 -0.75 25.39
CA THR A 608 -34.31 -0.06 25.18
C THR A 608 -33.21 -1.11 25.00
N GLY A 609 -32.39 -0.91 23.97
CA GLY A 609 -31.27 -1.78 23.63
C GLY A 609 -30.28 -1.86 24.77
N GLU A 610 -30.10 -3.08 25.27
CA GLU A 610 -28.86 -3.49 25.91
C GLU A 610 -27.99 -4.07 24.79
N SER A 611 -26.92 -3.35 24.46
CA SER A 611 -25.79 -3.84 23.69
C SER A 611 -25.12 -4.96 24.48
N GLY A 612 -25.58 -6.18 24.26
CA GLY A 612 -25.04 -7.38 24.87
C GLY A 612 -23.61 -7.62 24.40
N GLN A 613 -22.65 -7.52 25.31
CA GLN A 613 -21.40 -8.27 25.20
C GLN A 613 -21.79 -9.75 25.18
N ALA A 614 -21.69 -10.39 24.02
CA ALA A 614 -21.87 -11.84 23.90
C ALA A 614 -20.85 -12.52 24.83
N ALA A 615 -21.35 -13.33 25.77
CA ALA A 615 -20.49 -14.15 26.61
C ALA A 615 -19.79 -15.16 25.71
N SER A 616 -18.47 -15.02 25.50
CA SER A 616 -17.75 -15.90 24.58
C SER A 616 -17.77 -17.34 25.12
N ARG A 617 -18.33 -18.25 24.35
CA ARG A 617 -18.24 -19.67 24.62
C ARG A 617 -16.80 -20.12 24.37
N ALA A 618 -16.19 -20.79 25.34
CA ALA A 618 -14.86 -21.35 25.14
C ALA A 618 -14.89 -22.38 23.99
N LEU A 619 -14.04 -22.18 22.98
CA LEU A 619 -13.87 -23.12 21.88
C LEU A 619 -13.30 -24.45 22.40
N PRO A 620 -13.69 -25.61 21.82
CA PRO A 620 -13.11 -26.91 22.16
C PRO A 620 -11.58 -26.87 22.14
N GLY A 621 -10.88 -27.61 23.02
CA GLY A 621 -9.41 -27.56 23.09
C GLY A 621 -8.67 -28.24 21.93
N GLY A 622 -9.33 -29.09 21.14
CA GLY A 622 -8.71 -29.81 20.03
C GLY A 622 -8.51 -28.94 18.78
N ALA A 623 -7.50 -29.28 17.97
CA ALA A 623 -7.31 -28.74 16.63
C ALA A 623 -8.11 -29.56 15.60
N GLY A 624 -8.48 -28.93 14.48
CA GLY A 624 -9.26 -29.54 13.40
C GLY A 624 -10.60 -28.87 13.13
N PRO A 625 -11.37 -29.37 12.14
CA PRO A 625 -12.66 -28.80 11.79
C PRO A 625 -13.70 -29.03 12.90
N LEU A 626 -14.51 -28.00 13.17
CA LEU A 626 -15.74 -28.16 13.94
C LEU A 626 -16.80 -28.89 13.10
N ASP A 627 -17.70 -29.61 13.77
CA ASP A 627 -18.90 -30.10 13.11
C ASP A 627 -19.79 -28.90 12.66
N GLU A 628 -20.51 -29.08 11.55
CA GLU A 628 -21.28 -27.98 10.92
C GLU A 628 -22.35 -27.40 11.87
N ALA A 629 -22.96 -28.22 12.72
CA ALA A 629 -23.98 -27.78 13.67
C ALA A 629 -23.36 -26.94 14.80
N ALA A 630 -22.20 -27.33 15.33
CA ALA A 630 -21.45 -26.55 16.30
C ALA A 630 -20.91 -25.25 15.71
N ALA A 631 -20.41 -25.29 14.46
CA ALA A 631 -19.97 -24.09 13.75
C ALA A 631 -21.13 -23.08 13.59
N LYS A 632 -22.31 -23.54 13.16
CA LYS A 632 -23.50 -22.69 13.03
C LYS A 632 -24.07 -22.21 14.35
N ALA A 633 -24.03 -23.03 15.40
CA ALA A 633 -24.41 -22.60 16.73
C ALA A 633 -23.54 -21.44 17.21
N LEU A 634 -22.21 -21.53 17.01
CA LEU A 634 -21.27 -20.46 17.34
C LEU A 634 -21.53 -19.19 16.51
N LEU A 635 -21.79 -19.35 15.20
CA LEU A 635 -22.16 -18.24 14.32
C LEU A 635 -23.45 -17.53 14.81
N ALA A 636 -24.46 -18.29 15.20
CA ALA A 636 -25.71 -17.77 15.73
C ALA A 636 -25.53 -17.01 17.05
N GLU A 637 -24.62 -17.44 17.93
CA GLU A 637 -24.25 -16.72 19.16
C GLU A 637 -23.68 -15.32 18.87
N TYR A 638 -22.97 -15.16 17.75
CA TYR A 638 -22.46 -13.87 17.28
C TYR A 638 -23.47 -13.04 16.48
N GLY A 639 -24.67 -13.58 16.23
CA GLY A 639 -25.74 -12.91 15.49
C GLY A 639 -25.73 -13.17 13.98
N VAL A 640 -24.96 -14.14 13.49
CA VAL A 640 -25.03 -14.60 12.10
C VAL A 640 -26.25 -15.51 11.94
N ALA A 641 -27.17 -15.14 11.04
CA ALA A 641 -28.36 -15.95 10.80
C ALA A 641 -28.01 -17.24 10.04
N VAL A 642 -28.50 -18.37 10.55
CA VAL A 642 -28.36 -19.70 9.96
C VAL A 642 -29.74 -20.33 9.72
N PRO A 643 -29.92 -21.23 8.74
CA PRO A 643 -31.20 -21.87 8.50
C PRO A 643 -31.66 -22.70 9.70
N ALA A 644 -32.97 -22.86 9.87
CA ALA A 644 -33.48 -23.79 10.88
C ALA A 644 -33.02 -25.22 10.55
N GLU A 645 -32.41 -25.90 11.51
CA GLU A 645 -31.88 -27.24 11.32
C GLU A 645 -32.01 -28.12 12.57
N ALA A 646 -31.91 -29.44 12.38
CA ALA A 646 -31.87 -30.42 13.45
C ALA A 646 -31.13 -31.69 13.00
N LEU A 647 -30.36 -32.28 13.92
CA LEU A 647 -29.63 -33.53 13.68
C LEU A 647 -30.58 -34.73 13.82
N ALA A 648 -30.71 -35.53 12.76
CA ALA A 648 -31.49 -36.75 12.77
C ALA A 648 -30.58 -37.99 12.87
N THR A 649 -30.89 -38.88 13.82
CA THR A 649 -30.23 -40.17 14.02
C THR A 649 -31.01 -41.35 13.41
N SER A 650 -32.18 -41.09 12.85
CA SER A 650 -32.99 -42.06 12.10
C SER A 650 -33.82 -41.37 11.01
N ALA A 651 -34.34 -42.16 10.07
CA ALA A 651 -35.21 -41.63 9.03
C ALA A 651 -36.55 -41.11 9.58
N ASP A 652 -37.05 -41.68 10.70
CA ASP A 652 -38.25 -41.19 11.39
C ASP A 652 -37.99 -39.84 12.04
N ASP A 653 -36.84 -39.67 12.71
CA ASP A 653 -36.41 -38.38 13.27
C ASP A 653 -36.27 -37.33 12.16
N ALA A 654 -35.72 -37.71 11.01
CA ALA A 654 -35.52 -36.80 9.89
C ALA A 654 -36.85 -36.27 9.33
N VAL A 655 -37.85 -37.14 9.21
CA VAL A 655 -39.20 -36.74 8.79
C VAL A 655 -39.84 -35.82 9.82
N ALA A 656 -39.77 -36.16 11.12
CA ALA A 656 -40.34 -35.34 12.18
C ALA A 656 -39.70 -33.95 12.24
N HIS A 657 -38.38 -33.85 12.04
CA HIS A 657 -37.68 -32.59 11.94
C HIS A 657 -38.08 -31.79 10.70
N ALA A 658 -38.22 -32.44 9.53
CA ALA A 658 -38.66 -31.78 8.31
C ALA A 658 -40.08 -31.22 8.40
N GLU A 659 -41.00 -31.94 9.06
CA GLU A 659 -42.38 -31.47 9.30
C GLU A 659 -42.42 -30.25 10.22
N ARG A 660 -41.53 -30.19 11.22
CA ARG A 660 -41.41 -29.06 12.14
C ARG A 660 -40.78 -27.83 11.47
N ILE A 661 -39.77 -28.04 10.62
CA ILE A 661 -39.05 -26.97 9.91
C ILE A 661 -39.91 -26.40 8.77
N GLY A 662 -40.64 -27.28 8.07
CA GLY A 662 -41.41 -26.93 6.87
C GLY A 662 -40.63 -27.24 5.59
N TYR A 663 -41.36 -27.70 4.56
CA TYR A 663 -40.80 -28.07 3.26
C TYR A 663 -40.66 -26.85 2.32
N PRO A 664 -39.70 -26.86 1.37
CA PRO A 664 -38.71 -27.92 1.14
C PRO A 664 -37.54 -27.90 2.14
N VAL A 665 -36.96 -29.07 2.37
CA VAL A 665 -35.76 -29.25 3.21
C VAL A 665 -34.59 -29.82 2.42
N VAL A 666 -33.40 -29.66 2.98
CA VAL A 666 -32.14 -30.28 2.53
C VAL A 666 -31.69 -31.29 3.58
N LEU A 667 -31.23 -32.46 3.15
CA LEU A 667 -30.56 -33.42 4.03
C LEU A 667 -29.06 -33.43 3.73
N LYS A 668 -28.22 -33.32 4.76
CA LYS A 668 -26.75 -33.33 4.66
C LYS A 668 -26.15 -34.29 5.68
N VAL A 669 -25.16 -35.10 5.31
CA VAL A 669 -24.43 -35.91 6.31
C VAL A 669 -23.76 -34.98 7.34
N ALA A 670 -23.87 -35.33 8.62
CA ALA A 670 -23.27 -34.59 9.73
C ALA A 670 -22.25 -35.50 10.40
N ASP A 671 -20.98 -35.39 9.99
CA ASP A 671 -19.85 -36.12 10.56
C ASP A 671 -18.55 -35.37 10.26
N ALA A 672 -17.73 -35.08 11.27
CA ALA A 672 -16.48 -34.33 11.11
C ALA A 672 -15.45 -35.04 10.20
N ARG A 673 -15.57 -36.35 10.02
CA ARG A 673 -14.72 -37.16 9.13
C ARG A 673 -15.07 -36.99 7.65
N VAL A 674 -16.20 -36.35 7.33
CA VAL A 674 -16.67 -36.09 5.96
C VAL A 674 -16.85 -34.58 5.72
N PRO A 675 -15.76 -33.80 5.62
CA PRO A 675 -15.85 -32.37 5.34
C PRO A 675 -16.38 -32.07 3.93
N HIS A 676 -15.99 -32.85 2.91
CA HIS A 676 -16.44 -32.68 1.51
C HIS A 676 -17.62 -33.59 1.16
N LYS A 677 -18.79 -33.25 1.70
CA LYS A 677 -20.01 -34.09 1.69
C LYS A 677 -20.55 -34.40 0.29
N THR A 678 -20.43 -33.45 -0.64
CA THR A 678 -20.93 -33.58 -2.01
C THR A 678 -20.26 -34.72 -2.76
N GLU A 679 -18.98 -35.01 -2.49
CA GLU A 679 -18.20 -36.03 -3.20
C GLU A 679 -18.72 -37.46 -2.96
N ILE A 680 -19.31 -37.69 -1.78
CA ILE A 680 -19.92 -38.97 -1.43
C ILE A 680 -21.43 -39.00 -1.71
N GLY A 681 -21.98 -37.97 -2.34
CA GLY A 681 -23.43 -37.79 -2.47
C GLY A 681 -24.14 -37.62 -1.13
N GLY A 682 -23.45 -37.00 -0.16
CA GLY A 682 -23.93 -36.78 1.21
C GLY A 682 -24.87 -35.58 1.36
N VAL A 683 -25.37 -35.01 0.26
CA VAL A 683 -26.29 -33.86 0.25
C VAL A 683 -27.43 -34.14 -0.73
N GLU A 684 -28.67 -34.01 -0.28
CA GLU A 684 -29.87 -34.05 -1.14
C GLU A 684 -30.77 -32.83 -0.89
N VAL A 685 -31.10 -32.11 -1.95
CA VAL A 685 -31.87 -30.85 -1.95
C VAL A 685 -33.25 -31.04 -2.57
N GLY A 686 -34.17 -30.10 -2.33
CA GLY A 686 -35.48 -30.05 -2.98
C GLY A 686 -36.49 -31.04 -2.41
N LEU A 687 -36.30 -31.49 -1.16
CA LEU A 687 -37.13 -32.53 -0.56
C LEU A 687 -38.46 -31.92 -0.11
N ALA A 688 -39.52 -32.17 -0.87
CA ALA A 688 -40.82 -31.51 -0.72
C ALA A 688 -41.86 -32.32 0.10
N GLY A 689 -41.46 -33.41 0.74
CA GLY A 689 -42.37 -34.22 1.56
C GLY A 689 -41.71 -35.41 2.27
N ALA A 690 -42.42 -35.99 3.24
CA ALA A 690 -41.91 -37.02 4.15
C ALA A 690 -41.33 -38.25 3.45
N ALA A 691 -41.95 -38.72 2.36
CA ALA A 691 -41.44 -39.87 1.60
C ALA A 691 -40.09 -39.60 0.94
N ALA A 692 -39.89 -38.38 0.41
CA ALA A 692 -38.62 -37.97 -0.19
C ALA A 692 -37.53 -37.82 0.88
N VAL A 693 -37.87 -37.26 2.04
CA VAL A 693 -36.94 -37.14 3.18
C VAL A 693 -36.46 -38.50 3.68
N ARG A 694 -37.37 -39.47 3.85
CA ARG A 694 -37.02 -40.83 4.27
C ARG A 694 -36.06 -41.50 3.29
N ALA A 695 -36.39 -41.45 2.00
CA ALA A 695 -35.55 -42.05 0.96
C ALA A 695 -34.16 -41.39 0.89
N ALA A 696 -34.09 -40.05 1.00
CA ALA A 696 -32.85 -39.31 1.03
C ALA A 696 -32.00 -39.67 2.27
N TYR A 697 -32.61 -39.77 3.46
CA TYR A 697 -31.92 -40.16 4.69
C TYR A 697 -31.25 -41.54 4.55
N GLU A 698 -32.02 -42.56 4.14
CA GLU A 698 -31.51 -43.92 3.96
C GLU A 698 -30.40 -43.98 2.91
N GLY A 699 -30.54 -43.20 1.82
CA GLY A 699 -29.52 -43.07 0.80
C GLY A 699 -28.22 -42.45 1.31
N ILE A 700 -28.31 -41.34 2.05
CA ILE A 700 -27.15 -40.64 2.63
C ILE A 700 -26.46 -41.50 3.69
N ASP A 701 -27.20 -42.11 4.63
CA ASP A 701 -26.64 -42.98 5.67
C ASP A 701 -25.91 -44.18 5.05
N ALA A 702 -26.48 -44.82 4.04
CA ALA A 702 -25.83 -45.94 3.35
C ALA A 702 -24.52 -45.52 2.65
N ARG A 703 -24.50 -44.36 1.97
CA ARG A 703 -23.30 -43.84 1.30
C ARG A 703 -22.22 -43.43 2.32
N ALA A 704 -22.63 -42.77 3.40
CA ALA A 704 -21.73 -42.37 4.48
C ALA A 704 -21.09 -43.59 5.16
N ARG A 705 -21.87 -44.63 5.47
CA ARG A 705 -21.36 -45.90 6.03
C ARG A 705 -20.38 -46.59 5.11
N ALA A 706 -20.67 -46.62 3.81
CA ALA A 706 -19.77 -47.20 2.82
C ALA A 706 -18.44 -46.45 2.73
N HIS A 707 -18.45 -45.13 2.96
CA HIS A 707 -17.25 -44.30 2.96
C HIS A 707 -16.45 -44.39 4.27
N LEU A 708 -17.13 -44.34 5.42
CA LEU A 708 -16.53 -44.28 6.75
C LEU A 708 -16.15 -45.66 7.31
N GLY A 709 -16.79 -46.73 6.84
CA GLY A 709 -16.68 -48.06 7.45
C GLY A 709 -17.42 -48.21 8.79
N ASP A 710 -18.15 -47.18 9.22
CA ASP A 710 -18.92 -47.12 10.46
C ASP A 710 -20.16 -46.20 10.26
N ALA A 711 -21.06 -46.16 11.25
CA ALA A 711 -22.17 -45.20 11.28
C ALA A 711 -21.65 -43.75 11.24
N PRO A 712 -22.28 -42.85 10.45
CA PRO A 712 -22.08 -41.42 10.64
C PRO A 712 -22.68 -40.98 11.98
N GLU A 713 -22.23 -39.85 12.51
CA GLU A 713 -22.82 -39.23 13.71
C GLU A 713 -24.30 -38.85 13.50
N GLY A 714 -24.68 -38.48 12.27
CA GLY A 714 -26.09 -38.36 11.87
C GLY A 714 -26.29 -37.71 10.49
N VAL A 715 -27.52 -37.30 10.21
CA VAL A 715 -27.88 -36.51 9.02
C VAL A 715 -28.60 -35.23 9.46
N LEU A 716 -28.08 -34.09 9.08
CA LEU A 716 -28.66 -32.78 9.33
C LEU A 716 -29.87 -32.56 8.41
N VAL A 717 -31.04 -32.29 9.00
CA VAL A 717 -32.23 -31.82 8.28
C VAL A 717 -32.27 -30.31 8.38
N GLN A 718 -32.19 -29.63 7.25
CA GLN A 718 -32.03 -28.18 7.18
C GLN A 718 -33.13 -27.54 6.32
N GLN A 719 -33.63 -26.37 6.72
CA GLN A 719 -34.50 -25.53 5.90
C GLN A 719 -33.81 -25.19 4.57
N GLN A 720 -34.48 -25.41 3.45
CA GLN A 720 -33.96 -24.97 2.16
C GLN A 720 -34.29 -23.50 1.90
N ILE A 721 -33.26 -22.68 1.79
CA ILE A 721 -33.39 -21.29 1.33
C ILE A 721 -33.29 -21.30 -0.20
N THR A 722 -34.30 -20.76 -0.88
CA THR A 722 -34.45 -20.87 -2.35
C THR A 722 -34.31 -19.54 -3.10
N ASP A 723 -34.19 -18.43 -2.38
CA ASP A 723 -34.12 -17.07 -2.90
C ASP A 723 -32.89 -16.33 -2.36
N GLY A 724 -32.39 -15.37 -3.15
CA GLY A 724 -31.29 -14.50 -2.75
C GLY A 724 -30.07 -14.55 -3.68
N VAL A 725 -29.15 -13.62 -3.45
CA VAL A 725 -27.85 -13.53 -4.13
C VAL A 725 -26.83 -14.30 -3.31
N GLU A 726 -26.10 -15.22 -3.95
CA GLU A 726 -25.01 -15.97 -3.30
C GLU A 726 -23.79 -15.07 -3.10
N MET A 727 -23.31 -15.02 -1.86
CA MET A 727 -22.09 -14.35 -1.42
C MET A 727 -21.20 -15.33 -0.66
N ILE A 728 -19.91 -15.04 -0.59
CA ILE A 728 -18.97 -15.73 0.32
C ILE A 728 -18.47 -14.75 1.36
N ALA A 729 -18.30 -15.22 2.59
CA ALA A 729 -17.68 -14.44 3.66
C ALA A 729 -16.82 -15.34 4.54
N GLY A 730 -15.63 -14.89 4.93
CA GLY A 730 -14.72 -15.74 5.69
C GLY A 730 -13.72 -14.97 6.53
N ILE A 731 -12.96 -15.68 7.36
CA ILE A 731 -11.84 -15.17 8.14
C ILE A 731 -10.57 -15.90 7.72
N VAL A 732 -9.54 -15.11 7.41
CA VAL A 732 -8.17 -15.57 7.13
C VAL A 732 -7.25 -14.98 8.19
N VAL A 733 -6.47 -15.81 8.89
CA VAL A 733 -5.50 -15.33 9.87
C VAL A 733 -4.10 -15.29 9.26
N ASP A 734 -3.59 -14.08 9.02
CA ASP A 734 -2.23 -13.86 8.54
C ASP A 734 -1.23 -13.87 9.72
N PRO A 735 -0.09 -14.58 9.61
CA PRO A 735 0.89 -14.64 10.70
C PRO A 735 1.55 -13.30 11.06
N GLN A 736 1.58 -12.32 10.15
CA GLN A 736 2.19 -11.01 10.39
C GLN A 736 1.17 -9.97 10.87
N PHE A 737 -0.07 -10.01 10.36
CA PHE A 737 -1.06 -8.96 10.58
C PHE A 737 -2.33 -9.41 11.30
N GLY A 738 -2.47 -10.70 11.61
CA GLY A 738 -3.62 -11.25 12.33
C GLY A 738 -4.84 -11.49 11.44
N PRO A 739 -6.07 -11.42 11.98
CA PRO A 739 -7.29 -11.84 11.27
C PRO A 739 -7.76 -10.80 10.25
N PHE A 740 -8.19 -11.29 9.09
CA PHE A 740 -8.82 -10.53 8.01
C PHE A 740 -10.18 -11.12 7.72
N VAL A 741 -11.16 -10.25 7.51
CA VAL A 741 -12.45 -10.64 6.95
C VAL A 741 -12.41 -10.53 5.43
N LEU A 742 -12.87 -11.58 4.76
CA LEU A 742 -13.07 -11.66 3.33
C LEU A 742 -14.57 -11.54 3.03
N LEU A 743 -14.90 -10.78 2.00
CA LEU A 743 -16.23 -10.76 1.39
C LEU A 743 -16.08 -10.86 -0.12
N GLY A 744 -16.86 -11.74 -0.77
CA GLY A 744 -16.81 -11.90 -2.22
C GLY A 744 -18.13 -12.34 -2.82
N SER A 745 -18.25 -12.21 -4.14
CA SER A 745 -19.38 -12.77 -4.89
C SER A 745 -19.35 -14.31 -4.81
N GLY A 746 -20.49 -14.94 -4.54
CA GLY A 746 -20.64 -16.40 -4.40
C GLY A 746 -21.03 -17.13 -5.70
N GLY A 747 -21.06 -18.47 -5.62
CA GLY A 747 -21.48 -19.36 -6.71
C GLY A 747 -20.49 -19.49 -7.87
N VAL A 748 -20.99 -19.78 -9.08
CA VAL A 748 -20.16 -19.95 -10.29
C VAL A 748 -19.31 -18.70 -10.63
N LEU A 749 -19.73 -17.53 -10.13
CA LEU A 749 -19.03 -16.27 -10.36
C LEU A 749 -17.74 -16.14 -9.54
N THR A 750 -17.60 -16.82 -8.40
CA THR A 750 -16.42 -16.77 -7.52
C THR A 750 -15.17 -17.26 -8.24
N GLU A 751 -15.25 -18.45 -8.87
CA GLU A 751 -14.14 -19.07 -9.59
C GLU A 751 -13.78 -18.31 -10.88
N LEU A 752 -14.75 -17.63 -11.49
CA LEU A 752 -14.58 -17.01 -12.80
C LEU A 752 -14.04 -15.57 -12.73
N LEU A 753 -14.38 -14.80 -11.69
CA LEU A 753 -14.15 -13.34 -11.64
C LEU A 753 -13.09 -12.89 -10.63
N SER A 754 -12.72 -13.76 -9.67
CA SER A 754 -11.84 -13.40 -8.54
C SER A 754 -12.30 -12.10 -7.85
N ASP A 755 -13.60 -12.01 -7.57
CA ASP A 755 -14.26 -10.82 -7.03
C ASP A 755 -14.42 -10.92 -5.50
N ALA A 756 -13.36 -10.55 -4.79
CA ALA A 756 -13.31 -10.55 -3.33
C ALA A 756 -12.57 -9.32 -2.79
N VAL A 757 -12.97 -8.88 -1.60
CA VAL A 757 -12.40 -7.75 -0.85
C VAL A 757 -11.99 -8.25 0.52
N LEU A 758 -10.82 -7.81 0.99
CA LEU A 758 -10.24 -8.15 2.28
C LEU A 758 -10.13 -6.89 3.16
N ARG A 759 -10.39 -7.03 4.46
CA ARG A 759 -10.16 -5.99 5.46
C ARG A 759 -9.63 -6.58 6.78
N PRO A 760 -8.75 -5.89 7.52
CA PRO A 760 -8.32 -6.36 8.83
C PRO A 760 -9.50 -6.37 9.82
N ALA A 761 -9.76 -7.51 10.45
CA ALA A 761 -10.86 -7.69 11.40
C ALA A 761 -10.53 -7.11 12.79
N PRO A 762 -11.54 -6.71 13.59
CA PRO A 762 -12.96 -6.66 13.24
C PRO A 762 -13.30 -5.46 12.34
N VAL A 763 -14.45 -5.52 11.66
CA VAL A 763 -15.03 -4.44 10.86
C VAL A 763 -16.45 -4.12 11.31
N GLU A 764 -16.84 -2.85 11.21
CA GLU A 764 -18.20 -2.40 11.49
C GLU A 764 -19.12 -2.50 10.27
N PRO A 765 -20.46 -2.56 10.43
CA PRO A 765 -21.37 -2.67 9.29
C PRO A 765 -21.22 -1.54 8.26
N GLY A 766 -20.79 -0.35 8.67
CA GLY A 766 -20.44 0.74 7.74
C GLY A 766 -19.30 0.37 6.81
N GLU A 767 -18.22 -0.19 7.35
CA GLU A 767 -17.06 -0.65 6.56
C GLU A 767 -17.44 -1.82 5.65
N VAL A 768 -18.35 -2.70 6.07
CA VAL A 768 -18.83 -3.78 5.18
C VAL A 768 -19.62 -3.22 4.00
N ARG A 769 -20.41 -2.16 4.17
CA ARG A 769 -21.10 -1.51 3.04
C ARG A 769 -20.09 -0.95 2.03
N ASP A 770 -18.96 -0.41 2.50
CA ASP A 770 -17.87 0.01 1.62
C ASP A 770 -17.26 -1.20 0.88
N MET A 771 -17.01 -2.32 1.58
CA MET A 771 -16.54 -3.56 0.95
C MET A 771 -17.51 -4.05 -0.13
N ILE A 772 -18.82 -4.00 0.12
CA ILE A 772 -19.86 -4.36 -0.86
C ILE A 772 -19.82 -3.42 -2.07
N ALA A 773 -19.61 -2.12 -1.84
CA ALA A 773 -19.50 -1.14 -2.92
C ALA A 773 -18.25 -1.36 -3.79
N GLU A 774 -17.19 -1.97 -3.27
CA GLU A 774 -15.96 -2.28 -4.01
C GLU A 774 -16.08 -3.53 -4.91
N LEU A 775 -17.03 -4.42 -4.63
CA LEU A 775 -17.24 -5.63 -5.43
C LEU A 775 -17.64 -5.28 -6.87
N ARG A 776 -17.04 -5.97 -7.83
CA ARG A 776 -17.42 -5.89 -9.26
C ARG A 776 -18.85 -6.41 -9.46
N GLY A 777 -19.22 -7.43 -8.69
CA GLY A 777 -20.54 -8.05 -8.67
C GLY A 777 -21.63 -7.25 -7.93
N ARG A 778 -21.33 -6.08 -7.35
CA ARG A 778 -22.28 -5.31 -6.50
C ARG A 778 -23.65 -5.04 -7.13
N LYS A 779 -23.72 -4.96 -8.47
CA LYS A 779 -24.99 -4.77 -9.20
C LYS A 779 -25.99 -5.91 -9.00
N LEU A 780 -25.53 -7.11 -8.64
CA LEU A 780 -26.39 -8.23 -8.28
C LEU A 780 -27.14 -7.94 -6.97
N LEU A 781 -26.50 -7.25 -6.02
CA LEU A 781 -27.09 -6.88 -4.74
C LEU A 781 -28.02 -5.66 -4.86
N THR A 782 -27.75 -4.74 -5.78
CA THR A 782 -28.59 -3.52 -5.97
C THR A 782 -29.76 -3.72 -6.94
N GLY A 783 -29.96 -4.93 -7.46
CA GLY A 783 -31.00 -5.27 -8.44
C GLY A 783 -30.48 -5.33 -9.89
N PHE A 784 -30.67 -6.48 -10.54
CA PHE A 784 -30.25 -6.73 -11.92
C PHE A 784 -31.33 -7.47 -12.71
N ARG A 785 -31.61 -7.04 -13.95
CA ARG A 785 -32.61 -7.65 -14.86
C ARG A 785 -34.00 -7.90 -14.24
N GLY A 786 -34.48 -6.94 -13.43
CA GLY A 786 -35.80 -7.03 -12.79
C GLY A 786 -35.84 -7.83 -11.49
N ALA A 787 -34.70 -8.39 -11.04
CA ALA A 787 -34.59 -8.92 -9.68
C ALA A 787 -34.68 -7.77 -8.65
N PRO A 788 -35.35 -7.98 -7.50
CA PRO A 788 -35.42 -6.99 -6.45
C PRO A 788 -34.03 -6.75 -5.83
N PRO A 789 -33.77 -5.56 -5.24
CA PRO A 789 -32.58 -5.33 -4.43
C PRO A 789 -32.49 -6.33 -3.27
N ALA A 790 -31.27 -6.78 -2.99
CA ALA A 790 -30.96 -7.67 -1.89
C ALA A 790 -30.84 -6.90 -0.56
N ASP A 791 -30.91 -7.60 0.56
CA ASP A 791 -30.79 -7.06 1.91
C ASP A 791 -29.33 -6.79 2.29
N VAL A 792 -28.79 -5.69 1.76
CA VAL A 792 -27.40 -5.24 1.95
C VAL A 792 -27.09 -4.98 3.43
N ASP A 793 -28.05 -4.47 4.19
CA ASP A 793 -27.87 -4.19 5.62
C ASP A 793 -27.70 -5.48 6.41
N ALA A 794 -28.52 -6.50 6.14
CA ALA A 794 -28.37 -7.80 6.80
C ALA A 794 -27.05 -8.51 6.43
N LEU A 795 -26.58 -8.37 5.18
CA LEU A 795 -25.25 -8.84 4.80
C LEU A 795 -24.15 -8.10 5.59
N ALA A 796 -24.27 -6.78 5.72
CA ALA A 796 -23.31 -5.96 6.46
C ALA A 796 -23.22 -6.38 7.94
N ASP A 797 -24.36 -6.62 8.58
CA ASP A 797 -24.42 -7.09 9.96
C ASP A 797 -23.83 -8.50 10.12
N THR A 798 -24.11 -9.41 9.16
CA THR A 798 -23.59 -10.78 9.14
C THR A 798 -22.06 -10.81 9.05
N VAL A 799 -21.47 -10.06 8.11
CA VAL A 799 -20.01 -10.01 7.93
C VAL A 799 -19.34 -9.29 9.09
N SER A 800 -19.96 -8.24 9.66
CA SER A 800 -19.44 -7.58 10.86
C SER A 800 -19.41 -8.54 12.06
N ALA A 801 -20.50 -9.30 12.28
CA ALA A 801 -20.55 -10.35 13.30
C ALA A 801 -19.47 -11.41 13.09
N LEU A 802 -19.31 -11.87 11.85
CA LEU A 802 -18.26 -12.82 11.46
C LEU A 802 -16.86 -12.30 11.80
N SER A 803 -16.60 -11.02 11.50
CA SER A 803 -15.31 -10.38 11.75
C SER A 803 -15.00 -10.27 13.25
N ARG A 804 -16.01 -10.02 14.09
CA ARG A 804 -15.86 -10.02 15.56
C ARG A 804 -15.52 -11.41 16.06
N LEU A 805 -16.21 -12.45 15.59
CA LEU A 805 -15.91 -13.85 15.91
C LEU A 805 -14.46 -14.21 15.57
N GLY A 806 -14.01 -13.84 14.36
CA GLY A 806 -12.63 -14.06 13.92
C GLY A 806 -11.60 -13.29 14.75
N ALA A 807 -11.94 -12.07 15.19
CA ALA A 807 -11.05 -11.24 16.01
C ALA A 807 -10.94 -11.72 17.46
N ASP A 808 -12.05 -12.15 18.07
CA ASP A 808 -12.12 -12.63 19.45
C ASP A 808 -11.40 -13.97 19.65
N HIS A 809 -11.29 -14.76 18.59
CA HIS A 809 -10.67 -16.10 18.60
C HIS A 809 -9.51 -16.23 17.61
N ALA A 810 -8.79 -15.14 17.32
CA ALA A 810 -7.71 -15.11 16.33
C ALA A 810 -6.53 -16.05 16.65
N ASP A 811 -6.38 -16.43 17.92
CA ASP A 811 -5.41 -17.40 18.43
C ASP A 811 -5.82 -18.85 18.22
N ARG A 812 -7.13 -19.10 18.01
CA ARG A 812 -7.72 -20.44 17.92
C ARG A 812 -8.29 -20.77 16.55
N ILE A 813 -8.86 -19.81 15.83
CA ILE A 813 -9.45 -20.03 14.51
C ILE A 813 -8.34 -19.91 13.46
N ALA A 814 -8.05 -21.00 12.77
CA ALA A 814 -7.12 -21.00 11.65
C ALA A 814 -7.81 -20.58 10.34
N GLU A 815 -9.06 -21.00 10.16
CA GLU A 815 -9.87 -20.74 8.97
C GLU A 815 -11.35 -20.67 9.36
N LEU A 816 -12.06 -19.72 8.76
CA LEU A 816 -13.52 -19.65 8.81
C LEU A 816 -14.05 -19.33 7.42
N ASP A 817 -14.96 -20.14 6.89
CA ASP A 817 -15.59 -19.90 5.59
C ASP A 817 -17.12 -20.07 5.67
N LEU A 818 -17.85 -19.10 5.11
CA LEU A 818 -19.29 -19.13 4.90
C LEU A 818 -19.56 -19.15 3.39
N ASN A 819 -19.90 -20.33 2.87
CA ASN A 819 -20.02 -20.54 1.43
C ASN A 819 -21.17 -21.48 1.07
N PRO A 820 -22.38 -20.97 0.72
CA PRO A 820 -22.73 -19.57 0.51
C PRO A 820 -23.41 -18.89 1.72
N VAL A 821 -23.31 -17.57 1.74
CA VAL A 821 -24.25 -16.64 2.40
C VAL A 821 -25.29 -16.20 1.37
N LEU A 822 -26.57 -16.54 1.57
CA LEU A 822 -27.67 -16.12 0.70
C LEU A 822 -28.26 -14.79 1.18
N VAL A 823 -28.11 -13.74 0.38
CA VAL A 823 -28.65 -12.41 0.65
C VAL A 823 -30.01 -12.27 -0.01
N ARG A 824 -31.07 -12.34 0.80
CA ARG A 824 -32.46 -12.39 0.34
C ARG A 824 -32.95 -10.99 -0.07
N PRO A 825 -34.13 -10.83 -0.69
CA PRO A 825 -34.67 -9.52 -1.02
C PRO A 825 -34.72 -8.60 0.20
N ALA A 826 -34.56 -7.29 0.00
CA ALA A 826 -34.52 -6.31 1.08
C ALA A 826 -35.60 -6.55 2.17
N GLY A 827 -35.18 -6.57 3.43
CA GLY A 827 -36.02 -6.84 4.60
C GLY A 827 -36.20 -8.34 4.95
N HIS A 828 -35.60 -9.26 4.18
CA HIS A 828 -35.73 -10.71 4.40
C HIS A 828 -34.44 -11.37 4.93
N GLY A 829 -33.38 -10.58 5.17
CA GLY A 829 -32.16 -11.03 5.82
C GLY A 829 -31.09 -11.63 4.90
N ALA A 830 -29.94 -11.95 5.49
CA ALA A 830 -28.86 -12.71 4.88
C ALA A 830 -28.61 -13.98 5.72
N VAL A 831 -28.45 -15.14 5.09
CA VAL A 831 -28.42 -16.43 5.79
C VAL A 831 -27.20 -17.25 5.36
N ALA A 832 -26.36 -17.65 6.31
CA ALA A 832 -25.22 -18.54 6.08
C ALA A 832 -25.69 -20.00 5.97
N VAL A 833 -25.76 -20.53 4.75
CA VAL A 833 -26.34 -21.86 4.49
C VAL A 833 -25.37 -22.99 4.82
N ASP A 834 -24.09 -22.72 4.62
CA ASP A 834 -22.96 -23.59 4.92
C ASP A 834 -21.89 -22.81 5.69
N ALA A 835 -21.16 -23.53 6.54
CA ALA A 835 -20.13 -22.96 7.39
C ALA A 835 -19.04 -23.99 7.70
N LEU A 836 -17.79 -23.58 7.53
CA LEU A 836 -16.61 -24.31 7.96
C LEU A 836 -15.83 -23.46 8.96
N ILE A 837 -15.52 -24.04 10.12
CA ILE A 837 -14.60 -23.43 11.10
C ILE A 837 -13.52 -24.46 11.40
N VAL A 838 -12.27 -24.09 11.20
CA VAL A 838 -11.10 -24.93 11.51
C VAL A 838 -10.34 -24.31 12.68
N LEU A 839 -10.15 -25.10 13.74
CA LEU A 839 -9.38 -24.71 14.91
C LEU A 839 -7.91 -25.09 14.76
N GLY A 840 -7.02 -24.15 15.10
CA GLY A 840 -5.58 -24.36 15.22
C GLY A 840 -5.17 -24.97 16.56
N GLU A 841 -3.90 -25.39 16.63
CA GLU A 841 -3.25 -25.85 17.85
C GLU A 841 -3.11 -24.70 18.87
N THR A 842 -3.36 -24.98 20.15
CA THR A 842 -3.14 -24.01 21.24
C THR A 842 -1.65 -23.75 21.46
N GLU A 843 -1.27 -22.50 21.79
CA GLU A 843 0.13 -22.14 22.09
C GLU A 843 0.78 -22.99 23.19
N GLU A 844 0.01 -23.59 24.12
CA GLU A 844 0.54 -24.53 25.13
C GLU A 844 1.14 -25.83 24.55
N SER A 845 0.92 -26.12 23.26
CA SER A 845 1.41 -27.33 22.59
C SER A 845 2.60 -27.10 21.63
N ARG A 846 3.05 -25.85 21.45
CA ARG A 846 4.27 -25.49 20.70
C ARG A 846 5.41 -25.11 21.64
#